data_AF-A0A496A8C4-F1
#
_entry.id   AF-A0A496A8C4-F1
#
_cell.length_a   1.000
_cell.length_b   1.000
_cell.length_c   1.000
_cell.angle_alpha   90.00
_cell.angle_beta   90.00
_cell.angle_gamma   90.00
#
_symmetry.space_group_name_H-M   'P 1'
#
loop_
_entity.id
_entity.type
_entity.pdbx_description
1 polymer ?
#
loop_
_entity_poly.entity_id
_entity_poly.type
_entity_poly.pdbx_seq_one_letter_code
_entity_poly.pdbx_strand_id
1 'polypeptide(L)'
;MNKIYIFILSLILISIINPQNSFAQDISQWHIPDGAIARLGKGRINGITYSPDSTQLIIASSIGVWGYNMDTGEELPLLAEYTGSVPKVAYSPDGRTLASADEDGTVRLWDANTEQMIAPLSGHTDWVTSVAYSPDGNTVVGGSRDNTAYLWDVNTGQLKTILTGHSDWVTSVAYSPDGKRVATGSEDSTVRLWDADTGKVVDTLTGHTGWVYDVVFSPDSRWIASGSRDRTIRLWDTHTNQPVAILTGHTGSVTSIAYSPDGRTIVSGSSDNTVLLWDVNTGKSTARLMEHTGAVTSVAYSPDGRTLTSGSRDGTVRLWDTDTGQPIVTLTGYVDRITSVAYSPNGTTLASGYEDGILRLWDADVGQLLHTFIAHPNKVAAIAYSPDGRTIASVGGIGDNTVRLWDATTGQSLAVLTGHISSVYTVAYSPDGRTIASSGGFGGNTIRLWDTATTQLKATLPGHTRRMSDIAFSPDSSMLVSGSRDGSVQLWDLYTGQLKATLTEHTDSIYAVAYSPDGRTIASGGRDDTVRLWDADTAQLKTTLIGHAHDVRSIGYSPDGGTLVSGGEDGTVRLWDATTGYSITTLTGHTGWVTALAYSLEGETLASGSEDGTVLLWDLTLLFAQEQQLRQAVSQLQQDKEQSKVKVIYFHPNDRTPDHGVESQADRVIKDVQLFYARQMLNHGFGVKTFALETDLTGKAVAHHVEGQFPEIYYHDQPYNKILEEIDAQFDRSRDIRLVFLEGGDSDILGDNVCGLGGTHPSGGGTAILPATDNCFSFRIVAHELAHAFGLYHDFSEPNLMDDGSRYLAELSTCAAESLNVHPFFNTPQGDLASTTIQQSPPLESSSDTAHFHFEVTDPDGLYQAQLITLSTPQDPIQGYKMLGCKRLDGERATVEFIPSELIAVPGVSIGLQIIDVHGNVTLQWQKNGIDSLRHLDVNEDGVVNILDLVLVASQIGQSGETGVDLNADGVINIQDLVLIASGMDEVSAP
;
A
#
# COMPACT_ATOMS: atom_id res chain seq x y z
N MET A 1 35.07 -22.10 55.37
CA MET A 1 33.72 -22.61 55.01
C MET A 1 32.62 -21.58 55.23
N ASN A 2 32.44 -20.98 56.42
CA ASN A 2 31.38 -19.97 56.64
C ASN A 2 31.43 -18.73 55.73
N LYS A 3 32.61 -18.23 55.32
CA LYS A 3 32.70 -17.09 54.39
C LYS A 3 32.28 -17.43 52.96
N ILE A 4 32.50 -18.68 52.52
CA ILE A 4 32.08 -19.16 51.20
C ILE A 4 30.58 -19.42 51.20
N TYR A 5 30.04 -19.98 52.30
CA TYR A 5 28.61 -20.15 52.46
C TYR A 5 27.86 -18.82 52.53
N ILE A 6 28.41 -17.82 53.23
CA ILE A 6 27.83 -16.47 53.25
C ILE A 6 27.93 -15.82 51.86
N PHE A 7 29.03 -15.98 51.13
CA PHE A 7 29.17 -15.45 49.77
C PHE A 7 28.20 -16.11 48.78
N ILE A 8 28.02 -17.43 48.86
CA ILE A 8 27.05 -18.18 48.05
C ILE A 8 25.61 -17.83 48.47
N LEU A 9 25.31 -17.71 49.76
CA LEU A 9 24.01 -17.21 50.22
C LEU A 9 23.77 -15.77 49.79
N SER A 10 24.79 -14.93 49.72
CA SER A 10 24.69 -13.54 49.24
C SER A 10 24.37 -13.51 47.76
N LEU A 11 25.04 -14.34 46.95
CA LEU A 11 24.76 -14.50 45.52
C LEU A 11 23.35 -15.06 45.27
N ILE A 12 22.92 -16.03 46.07
CA ILE A 12 21.57 -16.59 46.02
C ILE A 12 20.53 -15.56 46.48
N LEU A 13 20.80 -14.78 47.55
CA LEU A 13 19.91 -13.69 47.97
C LEU A 13 19.85 -12.56 46.93
N ILE A 14 20.97 -12.20 46.28
CA ILE A 14 21.00 -11.19 45.21
C ILE A 14 20.20 -11.69 43.99
N SER A 15 20.23 -12.99 43.68
CA SER A 15 19.38 -13.58 42.63
C SER A 15 17.90 -13.70 43.00
N ILE A 16 17.56 -13.68 44.30
CA ILE A 16 16.17 -13.79 44.80
C ILE A 16 15.58 -12.39 45.09
N ILE A 17 16.41 -11.35 45.29
CA ILE A 17 15.99 -9.98 45.63
C ILE A 17 16.03 -9.02 44.42
N ASN A 18 16.49 -9.46 43.26
CA ASN A 18 16.05 -8.83 42.00
C ASN A 18 14.76 -9.54 41.57
N PRO A 19 13.55 -9.08 41.97
CA PRO A 19 12.45 -9.28 41.06
C PRO A 19 12.94 -8.64 39.75
N GLN A 20 13.09 -9.45 38.71
CA GLN A 20 13.05 -8.86 37.38
C GLN A 20 11.72 -8.10 37.38
N ASN A 21 11.77 -6.78 37.49
CA ASN A 21 10.62 -5.90 37.25
C ASN A 21 10.36 -5.93 35.73
N SER A 22 10.21 -7.13 35.17
CA SER A 22 9.67 -7.40 33.87
C SER A 22 8.17 -7.50 34.10
N PHE A 23 7.43 -6.50 33.63
CA PHE A 23 5.99 -6.64 33.50
C PHE A 23 5.76 -7.77 32.48
N ALA A 24 5.24 -8.91 32.92
CA ALA A 24 4.73 -9.93 32.02
C ALA A 24 3.46 -9.36 31.38
N GLN A 25 3.62 -8.72 30.22
CA GLN A 25 2.53 -8.14 29.47
C GLN A 25 1.84 -9.22 28.65
N ASP A 26 0.51 -9.15 28.57
CA ASP A 26 -0.29 -10.06 27.77
C ASP A 26 -0.08 -9.73 26.29
N ILE A 27 0.80 -10.51 25.64
CA ILE A 27 1.24 -10.31 24.26
C ILE A 27 0.09 -10.60 23.28
N SER A 28 -0.93 -11.36 23.70
CA SER A 28 -1.89 -12.02 22.81
C SER A 28 -2.98 -11.12 22.21
N GLN A 29 -3.23 -9.92 22.75
CA GLN A 29 -4.44 -9.13 22.46
C GLN A 29 -4.20 -7.87 21.61
N TRP A 30 -3.01 -7.71 21.04
CA TRP A 30 -2.58 -6.43 20.50
C TRP A 30 -2.89 -6.30 19.03
N HIS A 31 -3.86 -5.44 18.70
CA HIS A 31 -4.27 -5.07 17.35
C HIS A 31 -4.08 -6.20 16.35
N ILE A 32 -4.86 -7.27 16.57
CA ILE A 32 -4.75 -8.50 15.83
C ILE A 32 -5.37 -8.25 14.44
N PRO A 33 -4.65 -8.52 13.34
CA PRO A 33 -5.21 -8.39 12.00
C PRO A 33 -6.46 -9.23 11.81
N ASP A 34 -7.34 -8.83 10.89
CA ASP A 34 -8.58 -9.56 10.60
C ASP A 34 -8.28 -11.05 10.30
N GLY A 35 -8.92 -11.94 11.07
CA GLY A 35 -8.75 -13.39 10.95
C GLY A 35 -7.60 -14.00 11.76
N ALA A 36 -6.71 -13.19 12.34
CA ALA A 36 -5.78 -13.66 13.35
C ALA A 36 -6.44 -13.71 14.74
N ILE A 37 -5.99 -14.63 15.58
CA ILE A 37 -6.48 -14.85 16.95
C ILE A 37 -5.45 -14.49 18.01
N ALA A 38 -4.18 -14.39 17.62
CA ALA A 38 -3.10 -13.90 18.49
C ALA A 38 -1.95 -13.34 17.67
N ARG A 39 -1.20 -12.42 18.28
CA ARG A 39 0.08 -11.91 17.81
C ARG A 39 1.14 -12.17 18.88
N LEU A 40 2.32 -12.63 18.50
CA LEU A 40 3.46 -12.82 19.39
C LEU A 40 4.59 -11.86 18.99
N GLY A 41 4.99 -10.97 19.89
CA GLY A 41 6.10 -10.04 19.71
C GLY A 41 5.67 -8.60 19.39
N LYS A 42 6.50 -7.64 19.82
CA LYS A 42 6.33 -6.19 19.58
C LYS A 42 7.13 -5.67 18.38
N GLY A 43 7.65 -6.59 17.56
CA GLY A 43 8.62 -6.29 16.51
C GLY A 43 9.98 -5.86 17.04
N ARG A 44 10.85 -5.45 16.12
CA ARG A 44 12.22 -5.01 16.39
C ARG A 44 12.23 -3.54 16.80
N ILE A 45 13.08 -3.20 17.77
CA ILE A 45 13.30 -1.82 18.20
C ILE A 45 14.12 -1.06 17.15
N ASN A 46 13.52 0.01 16.61
CA ASN A 46 14.12 0.89 15.63
C ASN A 46 14.59 2.21 16.27
N GLY A 47 13.71 2.87 17.02
CA GLY A 47 13.97 4.19 17.61
C GLY A 47 13.38 4.33 19.01
N ILE A 48 13.95 5.23 19.80
CA ILE A 48 13.50 5.54 21.17
C ILE A 48 13.49 7.04 21.33
N THR A 49 12.40 7.59 21.88
CA THR A 49 12.30 9.01 22.21
C THR A 49 11.52 9.23 23.49
N TYR A 50 11.78 10.35 24.15
CA TYR A 50 11.06 10.77 25.36
C TYR A 50 10.12 11.92 25.03
N SER A 51 8.99 12.00 25.74
CA SER A 51 8.22 13.24 25.78
C SER A 51 9.06 14.35 26.40
N PRO A 52 8.87 15.62 26.00
CA PRO A 52 9.66 16.74 26.53
C PRO A 52 9.62 16.90 28.06
N ASP A 53 8.54 16.45 28.70
CA ASP A 53 8.36 16.48 30.15
C ASP A 53 8.93 15.24 30.88
N SER A 54 9.54 14.30 30.15
CA SER A 54 10.08 13.02 30.66
C SER A 54 9.05 12.05 31.24
N THR A 55 7.75 12.28 31.06
CA THR A 55 6.69 11.42 31.62
C THR A 55 6.35 10.22 30.75
N GLN A 56 6.67 10.28 29.46
CA GLN A 56 6.41 9.21 28.49
C GLN A 56 7.70 8.79 27.77
N LEU A 57 7.80 7.49 27.51
CA LEU A 57 8.82 6.88 26.67
C LEU A 57 8.12 6.23 25.47
N ILE A 58 8.55 6.61 24.27
CA ILE A 58 8.02 6.09 23.03
C ILE A 58 9.08 5.26 22.33
N ILE A 59 8.70 4.06 21.92
CA ILE A 59 9.54 3.09 21.23
C ILE A 59 8.95 2.84 19.85
N ALA A 60 9.66 3.27 18.80
CA ALA A 60 9.33 2.93 17.43
C ALA A 60 9.84 1.52 17.11
N SER A 61 8.99 0.73 16.46
CA SER A 61 9.27 -0.66 16.09
C SER A 61 8.93 -0.96 14.64
N SER A 62 9.29 -2.16 14.18
CA SER A 62 8.95 -2.64 12.84
C SER A 62 7.46 -2.89 12.60
N ILE A 63 6.60 -2.77 13.62
CA ILE A 63 5.15 -3.01 13.48
C ILE A 63 4.30 -1.88 14.10
N GLY A 64 4.90 -0.74 14.38
CA GLY A 64 4.22 0.40 14.99
C GLY A 64 4.99 1.03 16.15
N VAL A 65 4.28 1.80 16.97
CA VAL A 65 4.85 2.65 18.01
C VAL A 65 4.28 2.26 19.37
N TRP A 66 5.14 2.16 20.38
CA TRP A 66 4.75 1.73 21.74
C TRP A 66 5.02 2.84 22.74
N GLY A 67 4.02 3.24 23.52
CA GLY A 67 4.17 4.24 24.57
C GLY A 67 4.22 3.63 25.97
N TYR A 68 5.02 4.20 26.86
CA TYR A 68 5.12 3.79 28.26
C TYR A 68 5.08 5.01 29.16
N ASN A 69 4.33 4.91 30.25
CA ASN A 69 4.37 5.87 31.33
C ASN A 69 5.62 5.61 32.18
N MET A 70 6.46 6.64 32.33
CA MET A 70 7.74 6.52 33.04
C MET A 70 7.61 6.48 34.56
N ASP A 71 6.49 6.95 35.11
CA ASP A 71 6.22 6.91 36.55
C ASP A 71 5.69 5.54 36.99
N THR A 72 4.77 4.95 36.21
CA THR A 72 4.11 3.69 36.54
C THR A 72 4.76 2.46 35.89
N GLY A 73 5.49 2.66 34.78
CA GLY A 73 5.96 1.59 33.91
C GLY A 73 4.85 0.92 33.10
N GLU A 74 3.62 1.42 33.19
CA GLU A 74 2.49 0.90 32.43
C GLU A 74 2.60 1.31 30.96
N GLU A 75 2.17 0.39 30.11
CA GLU A 75 2.08 0.65 28.69
C GLU A 75 0.88 1.55 28.42
N LEU A 76 1.13 2.61 27.67
CA LEU A 76 0.09 3.50 27.16
C LEU A 76 -0.61 2.80 25.99
N PRO A 77 -1.90 3.09 25.78
CA PRO A 77 -2.65 2.56 24.64
C PRO A 77 -2.19 3.20 23.31
N LEU A 78 -0.90 3.48 23.14
CA LEU A 78 -0.44 4.36 22.07
C LEU A 78 -0.48 3.68 20.70
N LEU A 79 -1.24 4.27 19.79
CA LEU A 79 -1.06 4.26 18.33
C LEU A 79 -0.97 2.87 17.65
N ALA A 80 -2.12 2.19 17.57
CA ALA A 80 -2.26 0.89 16.90
C ALA A 80 -2.68 0.95 15.42
N GLU A 81 -2.90 2.12 14.82
CA GLU A 81 -3.29 2.22 13.40
C GLU A 81 -2.12 2.09 12.40
N TYR A 82 -0.95 1.66 12.85
CA TYR A 82 0.21 1.51 11.97
C TYR A 82 0.27 0.12 11.34
N THR A 83 0.23 0.09 10.01
CA THR A 83 0.41 -1.11 9.19
C THR A 83 1.82 -1.23 8.60
N GLY A 84 2.78 -0.45 9.10
CA GLY A 84 4.15 -0.39 8.58
C GLY A 84 5.23 -0.26 9.65
N SER A 85 6.47 -0.54 9.27
CA SER A 85 7.64 -0.36 10.13
C SER A 85 7.98 1.13 10.27
N VAL A 86 8.27 1.54 11.51
CA VAL A 86 8.54 2.94 11.88
C VAL A 86 10.01 3.05 12.25
N PRO A 87 10.87 3.65 11.40
CA PRO A 87 12.31 3.74 11.70
C PRO A 87 12.63 4.70 12.84
N LYS A 88 11.91 5.82 12.96
CA LYS A 88 12.15 6.84 13.99
C LYS A 88 10.89 7.66 14.27
N VAL A 89 10.80 8.18 15.48
CA VAL A 89 9.74 9.10 15.93
C VAL A 89 10.37 10.31 16.63
N ALA A 90 9.68 11.45 16.59
CA ALA A 90 10.10 12.67 17.28
C ALA A 90 8.90 13.44 17.84
N TYR A 91 8.99 13.89 19.08
CA TYR A 91 8.00 14.82 19.65
C TYR A 91 8.24 16.24 19.15
N SER A 92 7.16 17.00 19.03
CA SER A 92 7.26 18.45 19.01
C SER A 92 7.79 18.97 20.35
N PRO A 93 8.50 20.11 20.37
CA PRO A 93 9.06 20.68 21.59
C PRO A 93 8.04 20.96 22.71
N ASP A 94 6.77 21.18 22.34
CA ASP A 94 5.66 21.39 23.28
C ASP A 94 4.97 20.08 23.73
N GLY A 95 5.38 18.93 23.19
CA GLY A 95 4.86 17.60 23.51
C GLY A 95 3.47 17.31 22.98
N ARG A 96 2.86 18.21 22.19
CA ARG A 96 1.48 18.05 21.72
C ARG A 96 1.35 17.18 20.48
N THR A 97 2.40 17.13 19.65
CA THR A 97 2.39 16.37 18.42
C THR A 97 3.57 15.41 18.37
N LEU A 98 3.37 14.26 17.74
CA LEU A 98 4.40 13.26 17.44
C LEU A 98 4.52 13.15 15.92
N ALA A 99 5.74 13.10 15.41
CA ALA A 99 6.00 12.77 14.02
C ALA A 99 6.59 11.36 13.93
N SER A 100 6.10 10.55 12.99
CA SER A 100 6.63 9.24 12.64
C SER A 100 7.22 9.26 11.23
N ALA A 101 8.39 8.65 11.06
CA ALA A 101 8.93 8.32 9.75
C ALA A 101 8.42 6.93 9.34
N ASP A 102 7.97 6.77 8.10
CA ASP A 102 7.36 5.52 7.63
C ASP A 102 8.05 4.98 6.36
N GLU A 103 7.95 3.66 6.16
CA GLU A 103 8.53 2.96 4.99
C GLU A 103 7.83 3.30 3.66
N ASP A 104 6.62 3.85 3.68
CA ASP A 104 5.92 4.27 2.44
C ASP A 104 6.38 5.64 1.91
N GLY A 105 7.45 6.22 2.46
CA GLY A 105 7.95 7.52 2.07
C GLY A 105 7.18 8.70 2.66
N THR A 106 6.30 8.46 3.63
CA THR A 106 5.54 9.51 4.31
C THR A 106 6.10 9.78 5.70
N VAL A 107 6.05 11.04 6.13
CA VAL A 107 6.14 11.41 7.55
C VAL A 107 4.73 11.69 8.05
N ARG A 108 4.24 11.03 9.09
CA ARG A 108 2.89 11.29 9.63
C ARG A 108 2.97 12.08 10.93
N LEU A 109 2.07 13.05 11.08
CA LEU A 109 1.89 13.84 12.29
C LEU A 109 0.69 13.34 13.07
N TRP A 110 0.83 13.26 14.39
CA TRP A 110 -0.15 12.69 15.30
C TRP A 110 -0.36 13.63 16.48
N ASP A 111 -1.59 13.68 16.99
CA ASP A 111 -1.84 14.29 18.28
C ASP A 111 -1.35 13.34 19.38
N ALA A 112 -0.44 13.81 20.23
CA ALA A 112 0.18 12.98 21.26
C ALA A 112 -0.77 12.57 22.40
N ASN A 113 -1.93 13.23 22.52
CA ASN A 113 -2.92 12.94 23.58
C ASN A 113 -4.10 12.12 23.05
N THR A 114 -4.59 12.41 21.84
CA THR A 114 -5.73 11.70 21.25
C THR A 114 -5.33 10.55 20.36
N GLU A 115 -4.04 10.50 19.97
CA GLU A 115 -3.47 9.46 19.10
C GLU A 115 -4.11 9.41 17.71
N GLN A 116 -4.74 10.50 17.30
CA GLN A 116 -5.31 10.62 15.96
C GLN A 116 -4.28 11.19 15.00
N MET A 117 -4.25 10.66 13.77
CA MET A 117 -3.47 11.24 12.69
C MET A 117 -3.98 12.65 12.39
N ILE A 118 -3.07 13.63 12.44
CA ILE A 118 -3.34 15.03 12.09
C ILE A 118 -3.16 15.22 10.58
N ALA A 119 -2.01 14.79 10.04
CA ALA A 119 -1.68 14.98 8.63
C ALA A 119 -0.58 14.01 8.16
N PRO A 120 -0.69 13.46 6.94
CA PRO A 120 0.43 12.85 6.23
C PRO A 120 1.25 13.91 5.47
N LEU A 121 2.57 13.84 5.61
CA LEU A 121 3.55 14.67 4.90
C LEU A 121 4.27 13.79 3.88
N SER A 122 3.71 13.75 2.67
CA SER A 122 4.23 12.92 1.57
C SER A 122 5.25 13.67 0.72
N GLY A 123 5.99 12.93 -0.11
CA GLY A 123 6.84 13.49 -1.15
C GLY A 123 8.16 12.74 -1.39
N HIS A 124 8.63 11.97 -0.41
CA HIS A 124 9.76 11.07 -0.64
C HIS A 124 9.36 9.92 -1.55
N THR A 125 10.30 9.42 -2.35
CA THR A 125 10.07 8.31 -3.28
C THR A 125 10.49 6.95 -2.71
N ASP A 126 11.03 6.93 -1.50
CA ASP A 126 11.51 5.75 -0.78
C ASP A 126 11.43 5.98 0.74
N TRP A 127 11.74 4.97 1.54
CA TRP A 127 11.54 4.90 2.99
C TRP A 127 12.10 6.12 3.71
N VAL A 128 11.30 6.72 4.60
CA VAL A 128 11.80 7.75 5.51
C VAL A 128 12.49 7.06 6.68
N THR A 129 13.79 7.32 6.85
CA THR A 129 14.64 6.64 7.83
C THR A 129 14.75 7.40 9.16
N SER A 130 14.50 8.72 9.15
CA SER A 130 14.65 9.57 10.32
C SER A 130 13.77 10.80 10.20
N VAL A 131 13.29 11.29 11.35
CA VAL A 131 12.48 12.51 11.46
C VAL A 131 12.93 13.36 12.65
N ALA A 132 12.83 14.69 12.53
CA ALA A 132 13.08 15.63 13.63
C ALA A 132 12.23 16.91 13.51
N TYR A 133 11.81 17.48 14.64
CA TYR A 133 11.18 18.79 14.69
C TYR A 133 12.22 19.92 14.79
N SER A 134 11.86 21.08 14.24
CA SER A 134 12.54 22.33 14.58
C SER A 134 12.29 22.71 16.05
N PRO A 135 13.20 23.44 16.71
CA PRO A 135 13.07 23.79 18.13
C PRO A 135 11.85 24.68 18.46
N ASP A 136 11.29 25.36 17.47
CA ASP A 136 10.07 26.14 17.59
C ASP A 136 8.80 25.34 17.27
N GLY A 137 8.93 24.08 16.83
CA GLY A 137 7.83 23.18 16.48
C GLY A 137 7.13 23.47 15.16
N ASN A 138 7.56 24.50 14.40
CA ASN A 138 6.86 24.93 13.19
C ASN A 138 7.25 24.15 11.92
N THR A 139 8.35 23.41 11.96
CA THR A 139 8.88 22.68 10.80
C THR A 139 9.29 21.26 11.23
N VAL A 140 9.07 20.29 10.34
CA VAL A 140 9.57 18.92 10.49
C VAL A 140 10.51 18.62 9.33
N VAL A 141 11.62 17.94 9.63
CA VAL A 141 12.52 17.38 8.62
C VAL A 141 12.44 15.87 8.62
N GLY A 142 12.36 15.26 7.44
CA GLY A 142 12.45 13.82 7.20
C GLY A 142 13.63 13.52 6.30
N GLY A 143 14.43 12.50 6.60
CA GLY A 143 15.49 11.99 5.73
C GLY A 143 15.11 10.63 5.16
N SER A 144 15.46 10.36 3.90
CA SER A 144 14.99 9.16 3.19
C SER A 144 16.11 8.39 2.46
N ARG A 145 15.78 7.14 2.12
CA ARG A 145 16.53 6.29 1.19
C ARG A 145 16.54 6.80 -0.26
N ASP A 146 15.73 7.81 -0.58
CA ASP A 146 15.83 8.50 -1.87
C ASP A 146 17.03 9.47 -1.98
N ASN A 147 17.92 9.44 -0.97
CA ASN A 147 19.13 10.26 -0.83
C ASN A 147 18.86 11.74 -0.53
N THR A 148 17.63 12.08 -0.13
CA THR A 148 17.24 13.46 0.17
C THR A 148 16.71 13.61 1.60
N ALA A 149 16.55 14.87 2.02
CA ALA A 149 15.76 15.20 3.20
C ALA A 149 14.78 16.33 2.88
N TYR A 150 13.53 16.21 3.32
CA TYR A 150 12.46 17.16 3.03
C TYR A 150 12.09 17.91 4.31
N LEU A 151 11.81 19.21 4.18
CA LEU A 151 11.35 20.06 5.27
C LEU A 151 9.91 20.47 4.99
N TRP A 152 9.00 20.21 5.92
CA TRP A 152 7.59 20.60 5.83
C TRP A 152 7.21 21.57 6.92
N ASP A 153 6.32 22.49 6.60
CA ASP A 153 5.65 23.31 7.59
C ASP A 153 4.58 22.48 8.32
N VAL A 154 4.65 22.45 9.64
CA VAL A 154 3.78 21.62 10.49
C VAL A 154 2.32 22.08 10.45
N ASN A 155 2.09 23.40 10.33
CA ASN A 155 0.74 23.96 10.40
C ASN A 155 -0.03 23.82 9.08
N THR A 156 0.69 23.88 7.96
CA THR A 156 0.08 23.82 6.62
C THR A 156 0.24 22.46 5.94
N GLY A 157 1.15 21.61 6.43
CA GLY A 157 1.53 20.36 5.78
C GLY A 157 2.33 20.55 4.48
N GLN A 158 2.63 21.80 4.09
CA GLN A 158 3.27 22.09 2.81
C GLN A 158 4.79 21.88 2.88
N LEU A 159 5.33 21.34 1.79
CA LEU A 159 6.77 21.22 1.59
C LEU A 159 7.41 22.61 1.48
N LYS A 160 8.32 22.92 2.40
CA LYS A 160 9.11 24.17 2.41
C LYS A 160 10.34 24.09 1.52
N THR A 161 11.13 23.04 1.67
CA THR A 161 12.37 22.87 0.89
C THR A 161 12.80 21.41 0.82
N ILE A 162 13.60 21.09 -0.21
CA ILE A 162 14.22 19.78 -0.40
C ILE A 162 15.74 19.94 -0.30
N LEU A 163 16.34 19.19 0.61
CA LEU A 163 17.78 19.11 0.81
C LEU A 163 18.35 18.01 -0.10
N THR A 164 18.89 18.43 -1.25
CA THR A 164 19.50 17.52 -2.23
C THR A 164 21.03 17.63 -2.22
N GLY A 165 21.71 16.49 -2.30
CA GLY A 165 23.17 16.46 -2.48
C GLY A 165 23.89 15.22 -1.99
N HIS A 166 23.30 14.42 -1.10
CA HIS A 166 23.85 13.11 -0.73
C HIS A 166 23.81 12.16 -1.93
N SER A 167 24.79 11.26 -2.02
CA SER A 167 24.88 10.28 -3.12
C SER A 167 24.34 8.89 -2.75
N ASP A 168 23.90 8.73 -1.52
CA ASP A 168 23.38 7.50 -0.95
C ASP A 168 22.40 7.84 0.20
N TRP A 169 21.78 6.82 0.80
CA TRP A 169 20.67 6.99 1.74
C TRP A 169 20.97 7.99 2.85
N VAL A 170 20.03 8.88 3.14
CA VAL A 170 20.06 9.69 4.36
C VAL A 170 19.55 8.81 5.49
N THR A 171 20.33 8.65 6.55
CA THR A 171 20.06 7.70 7.65
C THR A 171 19.64 8.39 8.94
N SER A 172 20.04 9.66 9.12
CA SER A 172 19.69 10.45 10.30
C SER A 172 19.63 11.93 9.97
N VAL A 173 18.69 12.62 10.61
CA VAL A 173 18.49 14.08 10.51
C VAL A 173 18.38 14.68 11.90
N ALA A 174 18.94 15.87 12.09
CA ALA A 174 18.85 16.63 13.33
C ALA A 174 18.78 18.14 13.06
N TYR A 175 17.92 18.84 13.81
CA TYR A 175 17.93 20.30 13.87
C TYR A 175 18.96 20.79 14.89
N SER A 176 19.60 21.93 14.60
CA SER A 176 20.34 22.66 15.61
C SER A 176 19.38 23.25 16.64
N PRO A 177 19.72 23.28 17.94
CA PRO A 177 18.87 23.88 18.98
C PRO A 177 18.54 25.36 18.76
N ASP A 178 19.35 26.10 18.00
CA ASP A 178 19.06 27.48 17.59
C ASP A 178 18.12 27.60 16.37
N GLY A 179 17.72 26.47 15.77
CA GLY A 179 16.80 26.37 14.64
C GLY A 179 17.38 26.73 13.28
N LYS A 180 18.63 27.19 13.21
CA LYS A 180 19.22 27.77 11.98
C LYS A 180 19.78 26.75 11.02
N ARG A 181 20.07 25.53 11.49
CA ARG A 181 20.74 24.51 10.70
C ARG A 181 20.07 23.15 10.84
N VAL A 182 20.20 22.37 9.78
CA VAL A 182 19.90 20.93 9.77
C VAL A 182 21.19 20.18 9.48
N ALA A 183 21.45 19.08 10.20
CA ALA A 183 22.50 18.14 9.89
C ALA A 183 21.91 16.82 9.39
N THR A 184 22.49 16.26 8.34
CA THR A 184 22.11 14.95 7.77
C THR A 184 23.30 14.01 7.76
N GLY A 185 23.14 12.79 8.24
CA GLY A 185 24.09 11.69 8.10
C GLY A 185 23.67 10.74 6.98
N SER A 186 24.63 10.14 6.27
CA SER A 186 24.33 9.30 5.10
C SER A 186 25.25 8.07 4.97
N GLU A 187 24.76 7.08 4.22
CA GLU A 187 25.54 5.94 3.74
C GLU A 187 26.66 6.35 2.76
N ASP A 188 26.65 7.58 2.24
CA ASP A 188 27.79 8.13 1.48
C ASP A 188 29.02 8.44 2.34
N SER A 189 28.96 8.10 3.64
CA SER A 189 30.01 8.29 4.65
C SER A 189 30.28 9.76 5.00
N THR A 190 29.36 10.67 4.67
CA THR A 190 29.46 12.10 5.01
C THR A 190 28.37 12.56 5.96
N VAL A 191 28.63 13.68 6.63
CA VAL A 191 27.59 14.50 7.28
C VAL A 191 27.48 15.80 6.51
N ARG A 192 26.27 16.23 6.15
CA ARG A 192 26.04 17.53 5.52
C ARG A 192 25.33 18.48 6.47
N LEU A 193 25.71 19.75 6.41
CA LEU A 193 25.13 20.82 7.18
C LEU A 193 24.39 21.75 6.23
N TRP A 194 23.13 22.04 6.53
CA TRP A 194 22.23 22.82 5.70
C TRP A 194 21.77 24.04 6.47
N ASP A 195 21.54 25.13 5.76
CA ASP A 195 20.83 26.29 6.27
C ASP A 195 19.34 25.98 6.26
N ALA A 196 18.68 26.05 7.42
CA ALA A 196 17.31 25.59 7.59
C ALA A 196 16.29 26.45 6.82
N ASP A 197 16.57 27.74 6.66
CA ASP A 197 15.66 28.69 6.00
C ASP A 197 15.76 28.59 4.47
N THR A 198 16.98 28.43 3.94
CA THR A 198 17.24 28.45 2.50
C THR A 198 17.38 27.06 1.87
N GLY A 199 17.57 26.01 2.68
CA GLY A 199 17.84 24.65 2.24
C GLY A 199 19.21 24.46 1.56
N LYS A 200 20.09 25.47 1.60
CA LYS A 200 21.40 25.40 0.95
C LYS A 200 22.41 24.65 1.81
N VAL A 201 23.27 23.87 1.16
CA VAL A 201 24.45 23.26 1.82
C VAL A 201 25.35 24.38 2.35
N VAL A 202 25.56 24.38 3.65
CA VAL A 202 26.55 25.22 4.34
C VAL A 202 27.91 24.55 4.29
N ASP A 203 27.98 23.24 4.56
CA ASP A 203 29.22 22.47 4.50
C ASP A 203 28.99 20.97 4.35
N THR A 204 30.04 20.24 3.93
CA THR A 204 30.09 18.77 3.90
C THR A 204 31.26 18.28 4.76
N LEU A 205 30.92 17.69 5.89
CA LEU A 205 31.85 17.18 6.88
C LEU A 205 32.32 15.79 6.44
N THR A 206 33.57 15.71 5.98
CA THR A 206 34.19 14.48 5.47
C THR A 206 35.19 13.91 6.47
N GLY A 207 35.27 12.58 6.54
CA GLY A 207 36.29 11.90 7.34
C GLY A 207 35.93 10.50 7.81
N HIS A 208 34.64 10.18 7.94
CA HIS A 208 34.22 8.80 8.20
C HIS A 208 34.58 7.90 7.01
N THR A 209 34.92 6.64 7.29
CA THR A 209 35.30 5.65 6.27
C THR A 209 34.21 4.62 6.01
N GLY A 210 33.03 4.85 6.54
CA GLY A 210 31.84 4.02 6.34
C GLY A 210 30.59 4.81 6.70
N TRP A 211 29.44 4.17 6.51
CA TRP A 211 28.12 4.76 6.68
C TRP A 211 27.99 5.51 8.00
N VAL A 212 27.47 6.73 7.95
CA VAL A 212 27.07 7.47 9.15
C VAL A 212 25.68 6.99 9.50
N TYR A 213 25.48 6.45 10.69
CA TYR A 213 24.17 5.94 11.12
C TYR A 213 23.37 6.98 11.90
N ASP A 214 24.05 7.88 12.62
CA ASP A 214 23.36 8.87 13.44
C ASP A 214 24.16 10.17 13.56
N VAL A 215 23.43 11.28 13.67
CA VAL A 215 23.98 12.63 13.79
C VAL A 215 23.15 13.43 14.79
N VAL A 216 23.81 14.13 15.71
CA VAL A 216 23.15 14.95 16.74
C VAL A 216 23.92 16.24 17.00
N PHE A 217 23.20 17.31 17.30
CA PHE A 217 23.77 18.55 17.81
C PHE A 217 23.94 18.50 19.32
N SER A 218 24.97 19.18 19.83
CA SER A 218 25.05 19.49 21.27
C SER A 218 23.96 20.51 21.65
N PRO A 219 23.46 20.51 22.90
CA PRO A 219 22.42 21.42 23.36
C PRO A 219 22.77 22.92 23.20
N ASP A 220 24.06 23.26 23.20
CA ASP A 220 24.56 24.62 22.98
C ASP A 220 24.80 24.96 21.50
N SER A 221 24.42 24.07 20.57
CA SER A 221 24.63 24.18 19.11
C SER A 221 26.09 24.30 18.66
N ARG A 222 27.06 24.10 19.56
CA ARG A 222 28.48 24.30 19.27
C ARG A 222 29.13 23.12 18.56
N TRP A 223 28.65 21.91 18.82
CA TRP A 223 29.24 20.68 18.31
C TRP A 223 28.20 19.84 17.58
N ILE A 224 28.66 19.09 16.59
CA ILE A 224 27.93 17.96 16.02
C ILE A 224 28.69 16.69 16.42
N ALA A 225 27.96 15.67 16.84
CA ALA A 225 28.50 14.31 16.97
C ALA A 225 27.92 13.45 15.84
N SER A 226 28.73 12.56 15.27
CA SER A 226 28.31 11.58 14.26
C SER A 226 28.86 10.19 14.56
N GLY A 227 27.98 9.18 14.56
CA GLY A 227 28.31 7.77 14.79
C GLY A 227 28.31 6.98 13.49
N SER A 228 29.28 6.09 13.29
CA SER A 228 29.49 5.43 12.01
C SER A 228 29.76 3.92 12.09
N ARG A 229 29.54 3.25 10.96
CA ARG A 229 29.99 1.88 10.64
C ARG A 229 31.49 1.70 10.79
N ASP A 230 32.28 2.77 10.71
CA ASP A 230 33.72 2.75 10.96
C ASP A 230 34.10 2.57 12.45
N ARG A 231 33.10 2.39 13.33
CA ARG A 231 33.22 2.12 14.77
C ARG A 231 33.65 3.34 15.60
N THR A 232 33.65 4.52 15.00
CA THR A 232 34.05 5.76 15.66
C THR A 232 32.87 6.72 15.81
N ILE A 233 33.02 7.62 16.78
CA ILE A 233 32.21 8.85 16.86
C ILE A 233 33.13 10.01 16.51
N ARG A 234 32.68 10.93 15.66
CA ARG A 234 33.41 12.15 15.35
C ARG A 234 32.70 13.36 15.92
N LEU A 235 33.47 14.28 16.49
CA LEU A 235 33.00 15.58 16.95
C LEU A 235 33.45 16.66 15.98
N TRP A 236 32.52 17.51 15.57
CA TRP A 236 32.73 18.58 14.60
C TRP A 236 32.35 19.91 15.23
N ASP A 237 33.16 20.94 15.01
CA ASP A 237 32.86 22.30 15.46
C ASP A 237 31.91 22.97 14.46
N THR A 238 30.77 23.50 14.90
CA THR A 238 29.76 24.10 13.99
C THR A 238 30.14 25.49 13.47
N HIS A 239 31.15 26.14 14.08
CA HIS A 239 31.67 27.44 13.62
C HIS A 239 32.74 27.27 12.54
N THR A 240 33.63 26.30 12.71
CA THR A 240 34.74 26.06 11.77
C THR A 240 34.46 24.94 10.78
N ASN A 241 33.45 24.11 11.04
CA ASN A 241 33.10 22.89 10.31
C ASN A 241 34.27 21.89 10.19
N GLN A 242 35.23 21.95 11.12
CA GLN A 242 36.37 21.05 11.16
C GLN A 242 36.16 19.93 12.19
N PRO A 243 36.75 18.74 11.97
CA PRO A 243 36.79 17.69 13.00
C PRO A 243 37.67 18.13 14.17
N VAL A 244 37.17 17.92 15.37
CA VAL A 244 37.79 18.36 16.64
C VAL A 244 38.32 17.18 17.42
N ALA A 245 37.57 16.07 17.42
CA ALA A 245 37.93 14.85 18.11
C ALA A 245 37.35 13.61 17.39
N ILE A 246 38.05 12.48 17.56
CA ILE A 246 37.58 11.15 17.17
C ILE A 246 37.55 10.30 18.43
N LEU A 247 36.37 9.83 18.81
CA LEU A 247 36.16 8.97 19.97
C LEU A 247 36.24 7.52 19.51
N THR A 248 37.22 6.79 20.05
CA THR A 248 37.49 5.39 19.73
C THR A 248 37.32 4.52 20.96
N GLY A 249 36.63 3.38 20.82
CA GLY A 249 36.47 2.41 21.91
C GLY A 249 35.41 1.33 21.66
N HIS A 250 34.48 1.55 20.73
CA HIS A 250 33.62 0.49 20.23
C HIS A 250 34.37 -0.46 19.31
N THR A 251 33.97 -1.74 19.34
CA THR A 251 34.53 -2.80 18.48
C THR A 251 33.63 -3.14 17.30
N GLY A 252 32.40 -2.61 17.29
CA GLY A 252 31.41 -2.71 16.23
C GLY A 252 30.93 -1.32 15.78
N SER A 253 30.04 -1.29 14.79
CA SER A 253 29.45 -0.05 14.28
C SER A 253 28.78 0.75 15.39
N VAL A 254 28.89 2.08 15.36
CA VAL A 254 28.13 2.96 16.25
C VAL A 254 26.80 3.28 15.58
N THR A 255 25.71 2.81 16.16
CA THR A 255 24.37 2.79 15.54
C THR A 255 23.50 3.96 15.98
N SER A 256 23.70 4.48 17.19
CA SER A 256 22.94 5.61 17.72
C SER A 256 23.77 6.37 18.76
N ILE A 257 23.56 7.68 18.83
CA ILE A 257 24.24 8.59 19.74
C ILE A 257 23.25 9.62 20.31
N ALA A 258 23.49 10.08 21.53
CA ALA A 258 22.76 11.20 22.11
C ALA A 258 23.65 12.04 23.02
N TYR A 259 23.43 13.35 23.06
CA TYR A 259 24.01 14.22 24.08
C TYR A 259 23.18 14.18 25.36
N SER A 260 23.84 14.27 26.51
CA SER A 260 23.16 14.61 27.75
C SER A 260 22.55 16.01 27.65
N PRO A 261 21.44 16.31 28.35
CA PRO A 261 20.81 17.64 28.30
C PRO A 261 21.72 18.80 28.71
N ASP A 262 22.73 18.52 29.56
CA ASP A 262 23.74 19.51 29.96
C ASP A 262 24.92 19.64 28.97
N GLY A 263 24.94 18.83 27.91
CA GLY A 263 25.95 18.81 26.86
C GLY A 263 27.33 18.28 27.27
N ARG A 264 27.50 17.77 28.48
CA ARG A 264 28.82 17.34 29.00
C ARG A 264 29.19 15.92 28.62
N THR A 265 28.19 15.09 28.37
CA THR A 265 28.36 13.66 28.10
C THR A 265 27.71 13.31 26.77
N ILE A 266 28.32 12.40 26.02
CA ILE A 266 27.69 11.70 24.90
C ILE A 266 27.47 10.26 25.33
N VAL A 267 26.31 9.69 25.00
CA VAL A 267 26.09 8.26 25.04
C VAL A 267 26.10 7.70 23.63
N SER A 268 26.60 6.48 23.48
CA SER A 268 26.56 5.75 22.21
C SER A 268 26.17 4.29 22.38
N GLY A 269 25.28 3.83 21.51
CA GLY A 269 24.97 2.42 21.31
C GLY A 269 25.75 1.83 20.14
N SER A 270 26.09 0.55 20.22
CA SER A 270 26.86 -0.12 19.17
C SER A 270 26.41 -1.55 18.90
N SER A 271 26.72 -2.01 17.69
CA SER A 271 26.65 -3.41 17.29
C SER A 271 27.63 -4.34 18.03
N ASP A 272 28.47 -3.81 18.94
CA ASP A 272 29.26 -4.63 19.86
C ASP A 272 28.53 -4.97 21.18
N ASN A 273 27.22 -4.75 21.21
CA ASN A 273 26.30 -5.02 22.32
C ASN A 273 26.51 -4.12 23.55
N THR A 274 27.29 -3.05 23.42
CA THR A 274 27.59 -2.16 24.55
C THR A 274 27.06 -0.76 24.37
N VAL A 275 26.82 -0.12 25.51
CA VAL A 275 26.57 1.31 25.61
C VAL A 275 27.79 1.97 26.25
N LEU A 276 28.34 3.01 25.62
CA LEU A 276 29.47 3.78 26.15
C LEU A 276 29.04 5.22 26.46
N LEU A 277 29.52 5.74 27.59
CA LEU A 277 29.40 7.15 27.94
C LEU A 277 30.75 7.83 27.73
N TRP A 278 30.74 9.04 27.19
CA TRP A 278 31.94 9.79 26.80
C TRP A 278 31.88 11.20 27.38
N ASP A 279 32.95 11.63 28.02
CA ASP A 279 33.09 13.03 28.41
C ASP A 279 33.49 13.86 27.18
N VAL A 280 32.68 14.87 26.83
CA VAL A 280 32.83 15.68 25.61
C VAL A 280 34.12 16.50 25.63
N ASN A 281 34.54 16.98 26.79
CA ASN A 281 35.72 17.85 26.91
C ASN A 281 37.03 17.08 26.76
N THR A 282 37.07 15.85 27.24
CA THR A 282 38.27 15.00 27.26
C THR A 282 38.30 13.99 26.12
N GLY A 283 37.15 13.70 25.51
CA GLY A 283 36.97 12.66 24.49
C GLY A 283 37.20 11.25 25.01
N LYS A 284 37.14 11.03 26.32
CA LYS A 284 37.39 9.73 26.96
C LYS A 284 36.10 9.06 27.38
N SER A 285 36.06 7.73 27.30
CA SER A 285 34.95 6.97 27.85
C SER A 285 35.00 7.01 29.38
N THR A 286 33.86 7.31 29.99
CA THR A 286 33.67 7.41 31.45
C THR A 286 33.01 6.15 32.02
N ALA A 287 32.16 5.47 31.23
CA ALA A 287 31.50 4.22 31.62
C ALA A 287 31.25 3.29 30.42
N ARG A 288 31.11 1.99 30.71
CA ARG A 288 30.74 0.94 29.75
C ARG A 288 29.67 0.04 30.35
N LEU A 289 28.49 0.01 29.74
CA LEU A 289 27.34 -0.80 30.16
C LEU A 289 27.27 -2.03 29.24
N MET A 290 27.25 -3.24 29.83
CA MET A 290 27.44 -4.51 29.11
C MET A 290 26.32 -5.54 29.33
N GLU A 291 25.14 -5.12 29.81
CA GLU A 291 24.04 -6.05 30.10
C GLU A 291 23.26 -6.48 28.85
N HIS A 292 23.42 -5.77 27.72
CA HIS A 292 22.80 -6.20 26.45
C HIS A 292 23.58 -7.37 25.84
N THR A 293 22.85 -8.36 25.33
CA THR A 293 23.42 -9.54 24.68
C THR A 293 23.34 -9.47 23.15
N GLY A 294 22.70 -8.43 22.63
CA GLY A 294 22.55 -8.14 21.20
C GLY A 294 22.93 -6.71 20.88
N ALA A 295 22.98 -6.39 19.59
CA ALA A 295 23.38 -5.07 19.10
C ALA A 295 22.43 -3.99 19.62
N VAL A 296 22.99 -2.94 20.22
CA VAL A 296 22.20 -1.76 20.64
C VAL A 296 21.82 -0.98 19.40
N THR A 297 20.54 -0.73 19.18
CA THR A 297 20.01 -0.04 17.99
C THR A 297 19.71 1.42 18.22
N SER A 298 19.33 1.80 19.44
CA SER A 298 18.94 3.16 19.80
C SER A 298 19.35 3.50 21.22
N VAL A 299 19.75 4.74 21.46
CA VAL A 299 20.00 5.30 22.79
C VAL A 299 19.37 6.68 22.92
N ALA A 300 18.84 7.02 24.10
CA ALA A 300 18.27 8.34 24.37
C ALA A 300 18.44 8.73 25.84
N TYR A 301 18.72 10.00 26.10
CA TYR A 301 18.60 10.58 27.45
C TYR A 301 17.17 11.07 27.68
N SER A 302 16.67 10.91 28.90
CA SER A 302 15.50 11.67 29.35
C SER A 302 15.82 13.17 29.34
N PRO A 303 14.87 14.06 29.01
CA PRO A 303 15.09 15.51 29.03
C PRO A 303 15.58 16.05 30.37
N ASP A 304 15.22 15.42 31.49
CA ASP A 304 15.73 15.77 32.82
C ASP A 304 17.17 15.27 33.11
N GLY A 305 17.73 14.44 32.21
CA GLY A 305 19.09 13.90 32.26
C GLY A 305 19.32 12.80 33.29
N ARG A 306 18.28 12.35 34.02
CA ARG A 306 18.41 11.35 35.09
C ARG A 306 18.38 9.91 34.61
N THR A 307 17.74 9.68 33.47
CA THR A 307 17.58 8.35 32.90
C THR A 307 18.22 8.30 31.52
N LEU A 308 19.00 7.25 31.29
CA LEU A 308 19.47 6.86 29.97
C LEU A 308 18.68 5.62 29.56
N THR A 309 18.29 5.53 28.30
CA THR A 309 17.59 4.36 27.78
C THR A 309 18.30 3.81 26.56
N SER A 310 18.37 2.48 26.48
CA SER A 310 18.95 1.77 25.36
C SER A 310 18.03 0.66 24.87
N GLY A 311 17.83 0.60 23.55
CA GLY A 311 17.11 -0.48 22.87
C GLY A 311 18.07 -1.39 22.13
N SER A 312 17.80 -2.69 22.14
CA SER A 312 18.71 -3.70 21.61
C SER A 312 17.99 -4.79 20.83
N ARG A 313 18.72 -5.40 19.88
CA ARG A 313 18.28 -6.60 19.16
C ARG A 313 18.13 -7.84 20.05
N ASP A 314 18.59 -7.81 21.30
CA ASP A 314 18.25 -8.86 22.27
C ASP A 314 16.77 -8.85 22.71
N GLY A 315 15.98 -7.92 22.19
CA GLY A 315 14.55 -7.83 22.48
C GLY A 315 14.23 -7.05 23.75
N THR A 316 15.20 -6.32 24.29
CA THR A 316 15.03 -5.54 25.51
C THR A 316 15.25 -4.05 25.28
N VAL A 317 14.48 -3.25 26.02
CA VAL A 317 14.78 -1.84 26.28
C VAL A 317 15.16 -1.71 27.75
N ARG A 318 16.34 -1.14 28.02
CA ARG A 318 16.88 -0.98 29.37
C ARG A 318 16.94 0.49 29.73
N LEU A 319 16.43 0.81 30.91
CA LEU A 319 16.53 2.13 31.54
C LEU A 319 17.67 2.08 32.55
N TRP A 320 18.50 3.10 32.56
CA TRP A 320 19.72 3.21 33.37
C TRP A 320 19.70 4.53 34.13
N ASP A 321 20.13 4.48 35.38
CA ASP A 321 20.40 5.67 36.17
C ASP A 321 21.71 6.30 35.66
N THR A 322 21.65 7.57 35.27
CA THR A 322 22.77 8.23 34.57
C THR A 322 23.96 8.51 35.47
N ASP A 323 23.72 8.72 36.77
CA ASP A 323 24.75 9.01 37.77
C ASP A 323 25.52 7.75 38.18
N THR A 324 24.81 6.63 38.32
CA THR A 324 25.38 5.36 38.83
C THR A 324 25.70 4.34 37.74
N GLY A 325 25.09 4.48 36.55
CA GLY A 325 25.15 3.49 35.47
C GLY A 325 24.45 2.17 35.77
N GLN A 326 23.62 2.12 36.83
CA GLN A 326 22.89 0.92 37.22
C GLN A 326 21.57 0.79 36.43
N PRO A 327 21.15 -0.44 36.07
CA PRO A 327 19.85 -0.65 35.44
C PRO A 327 18.72 -0.36 36.44
N ILE A 328 17.69 0.34 35.98
CA ILE A 328 16.47 0.69 36.73
C ILE A 328 15.34 -0.29 36.35
N VAL A 329 15.03 -0.37 35.05
CA VAL A 329 13.92 -1.17 34.48
C VAL A 329 14.38 -1.85 33.21
N THR A 330 13.83 -3.03 32.92
CA THR A 330 14.00 -3.73 31.64
C THR A 330 12.63 -4.07 31.06
N LEU A 331 12.30 -3.45 29.93
CA LEU A 331 11.11 -3.74 29.14
C LEU A 331 11.43 -4.88 28.16
N THR A 332 10.49 -5.81 27.99
CA THR A 332 10.65 -7.04 27.19
C THR A 332 9.49 -7.23 26.21
N GLY A 333 9.59 -8.23 25.33
CA GLY A 333 8.56 -8.55 24.35
C GLY A 333 8.88 -8.05 22.93
N TYR A 334 9.93 -7.25 22.77
CA TYR A 334 10.52 -6.94 21.47
C TYR A 334 11.30 -8.15 20.96
N VAL A 335 11.28 -8.36 19.66
CA VAL A 335 11.82 -9.57 19.06
C VAL A 335 12.49 -9.22 17.73
N ASP A 336 13.65 -9.82 17.47
CA ASP A 336 14.34 -9.65 16.18
C ASP A 336 13.62 -10.46 15.08
N ARG A 337 14.08 -10.34 13.83
CA ARG A 337 13.48 -11.00 12.66
C ARG A 337 13.30 -12.50 12.89
N ILE A 338 12.09 -12.98 12.63
CA ILE A 338 11.82 -14.42 12.66
C ILE A 338 12.28 -15.03 11.35
N THR A 339 12.95 -16.16 11.47
CA THR A 339 13.54 -16.87 10.34
C THR A 339 12.90 -18.22 10.12
N SER A 340 12.27 -18.78 11.15
CA SER A 340 11.66 -20.10 11.13
C SER A 340 10.66 -20.24 12.28
N VAL A 341 9.53 -20.89 12.02
CA VAL A 341 8.55 -21.31 13.02
C VAL A 341 8.23 -22.78 12.82
N ALA A 342 7.92 -23.49 13.90
CA ALA A 342 7.49 -24.89 13.83
C ALA A 342 6.56 -25.22 15.00
N TYR A 343 5.42 -25.84 14.71
CA TYR A 343 4.56 -26.42 15.74
C TYR A 343 5.13 -27.74 16.25
N SER A 344 4.92 -28.04 17.53
CA SER A 344 5.07 -29.39 18.02
C SER A 344 4.01 -30.29 17.36
N PRO A 345 4.29 -31.59 17.18
CA PRO A 345 3.35 -32.51 16.53
C PRO A 345 2.01 -32.63 17.23
N ASN A 346 1.90 -32.26 18.50
CA ASN A 346 0.63 -32.24 19.24
C ASN A 346 -0.07 -30.86 19.24
N GLY A 347 0.47 -29.86 18.55
CA GLY A 347 -0.09 -28.51 18.43
C GLY A 347 0.08 -27.60 19.66
N THR A 348 0.47 -28.13 20.82
CA THR A 348 0.42 -27.37 22.10
C THR A 348 1.56 -26.36 22.26
N THR A 349 2.66 -26.53 21.53
CA THR A 349 3.82 -25.64 21.65
C THR A 349 4.29 -25.17 20.28
N LEU A 350 4.75 -23.93 20.22
CA LEU A 350 5.30 -23.32 19.02
C LEU A 350 6.76 -22.94 19.26
N ALA A 351 7.66 -23.40 18.40
CA ALA A 351 9.05 -22.96 18.39
C ALA A 351 9.26 -21.86 17.35
N SER A 352 10.11 -20.90 17.67
CA SER A 352 10.46 -19.78 16.80
C SER A 352 11.95 -19.49 16.88
N GLY A 353 12.55 -19.30 15.71
CA GLY A 353 13.97 -19.01 15.52
C GLY A 353 14.17 -17.61 15.00
N TYR A 354 15.24 -16.98 15.46
CA TYR A 354 15.49 -15.56 15.24
C TYR A 354 16.86 -15.30 14.60
N GLU A 355 16.99 -14.13 13.97
CA GLU A 355 18.23 -13.67 13.34
C GLU A 355 19.39 -13.46 14.33
N ASP A 356 19.07 -13.21 15.60
CA ASP A 356 20.03 -13.02 16.70
C ASP A 356 20.57 -14.34 17.28
N GLY A 357 20.07 -15.50 16.83
CA GLY A 357 20.49 -16.82 17.30
C GLY A 357 19.73 -17.34 18.51
N ILE A 358 18.73 -16.59 18.98
CA ILE A 358 17.81 -17.04 20.02
C ILE A 358 16.80 -18.02 19.43
N LEU A 359 16.35 -18.95 20.27
CA LEU A 359 15.18 -19.78 20.04
C LEU A 359 14.21 -19.57 21.20
N ARG A 360 12.93 -19.34 20.89
CA ARG A 360 11.86 -19.24 21.89
C ARG A 360 10.82 -20.33 21.69
N LEU A 361 10.34 -20.85 22.81
CA LEU A 361 9.22 -21.79 22.88
C LEU A 361 8.03 -21.11 23.51
N TRP A 362 6.89 -21.25 22.86
CA TRP A 362 5.62 -20.63 23.25
C TRP A 362 4.60 -21.72 23.53
N ASP A 363 3.73 -21.45 24.48
CA ASP A 363 2.44 -22.12 24.58
C ASP A 363 1.57 -21.64 23.42
N ALA A 364 1.11 -22.56 22.59
CA ALA A 364 0.37 -22.21 21.38
C ALA A 364 -1.06 -21.72 21.65
N ASP A 365 -1.66 -22.16 22.75
CA ASP A 365 -3.06 -21.86 23.08
C ASP A 365 -3.17 -20.49 23.74
N VAL A 366 -2.25 -20.18 24.66
CA VAL A 366 -2.27 -18.95 25.46
C VAL A 366 -1.27 -17.90 24.94
N GLY A 367 -0.34 -18.28 24.05
CA GLY A 367 0.68 -17.37 23.52
C GLY A 367 1.76 -16.99 24.56
N GLN A 368 1.86 -17.72 25.67
CA GLN A 368 2.82 -17.43 26.71
C GLN A 368 4.22 -17.96 26.38
N LEU A 369 5.24 -17.16 26.68
CA LEU A 369 6.63 -17.57 26.53
C LEU A 369 6.99 -18.63 27.60
N LEU A 370 7.31 -19.84 27.16
CA LEU A 370 7.73 -20.94 28.03
C LEU A 370 9.24 -20.91 28.29
N HIS A 371 10.03 -20.80 27.22
CA HIS A 371 11.49 -20.84 27.29
C HIS A 371 12.14 -19.90 26.28
N THR A 372 13.26 -19.30 26.68
CA THR A 372 14.17 -18.56 25.80
C THR A 372 15.58 -19.09 26.03
N PHE A 373 16.28 -19.43 24.95
CA PHE A 373 17.68 -19.84 25.04
C PHE A 373 18.46 -19.47 23.78
N ILE A 374 19.76 -19.27 23.96
CA ILE A 374 20.70 -18.99 22.86
C ILE A 374 21.01 -20.33 22.18
N ALA A 375 20.35 -20.59 21.05
CA ALA A 375 20.56 -21.81 20.31
C ALA A 375 21.88 -21.76 19.55
N HIS A 376 22.16 -20.63 18.88
CA HIS A 376 23.33 -20.42 18.05
C HIS A 376 23.95 -19.04 18.35
N PRO A 377 25.26 -18.84 18.09
CA PRO A 377 25.94 -17.55 18.33
C PRO A 377 25.49 -16.43 17.38
N ASN A 378 24.90 -16.80 16.25
CA ASN A 378 24.30 -15.92 15.24
C ASN A 378 22.94 -16.55 14.85
N LYS A 379 22.27 -16.03 13.82
CA LYS A 379 21.04 -16.55 13.19
C LYS A 379 20.76 -18.04 13.40
N VAL A 380 19.59 -18.35 13.95
CA VAL A 380 18.93 -19.64 13.77
C VAL A 380 18.32 -19.66 12.38
N ALA A 381 18.80 -20.51 11.48
CA ALA A 381 18.36 -20.46 10.08
C ALA A 381 17.06 -21.25 9.84
N ALA A 382 16.87 -22.37 10.53
CA ALA A 382 15.67 -23.19 10.47
C ALA A 382 15.52 -24.03 11.75
N ILE A 383 14.30 -24.45 12.02
CA ILE A 383 13.93 -25.30 13.16
C ILE A 383 13.00 -26.41 12.69
N ALA A 384 13.12 -27.60 13.27
CA ALA A 384 12.16 -28.69 13.10
C ALA A 384 11.94 -29.45 14.41
N TYR A 385 10.69 -29.80 14.70
CA TYR A 385 10.36 -30.75 15.76
C TYR A 385 10.58 -32.19 15.29
N SER A 386 11.01 -33.06 16.21
CA SER A 386 10.92 -34.50 16.00
C SER A 386 9.44 -34.94 15.94
N PRO A 387 9.09 -36.01 15.19
CA PRO A 387 7.70 -36.47 15.08
C PRO A 387 7.04 -36.87 16.40
N ASP A 388 7.84 -37.18 17.44
CA ASP A 388 7.35 -37.46 18.79
C ASP A 388 7.22 -36.21 19.69
N GLY A 389 7.60 -35.04 19.18
CA GLY A 389 7.52 -33.74 19.86
C GLY A 389 8.51 -33.53 21.00
N ARG A 390 9.41 -34.47 21.28
CA ARG A 390 10.32 -34.39 22.43
C ARG A 390 11.59 -33.62 22.15
N THR A 391 12.01 -33.56 20.90
CA THR A 391 13.28 -32.98 20.49
C THR A 391 13.07 -31.89 19.45
N ILE A 392 13.83 -30.81 19.55
CA ILE A 392 13.90 -29.75 18.55
C ILE A 392 15.27 -29.79 17.91
N ALA A 393 15.32 -29.82 16.58
CA ALA A 393 16.55 -29.57 15.84
C ALA A 393 16.58 -28.11 15.37
N SER A 394 17.67 -27.41 15.62
CA SER A 394 17.94 -26.07 15.10
C SER A 394 19.23 -26.05 14.30
N VAL A 395 19.31 -25.16 13.32
CA VAL A 395 20.53 -25.00 12.51
C VAL A 395 21.08 -23.60 12.58
N GLY A 396 22.41 -23.52 12.69
CA GLY A 396 23.14 -22.26 12.76
C GLY A 396 23.44 -21.71 11.38
N GLY A 397 23.16 -20.42 11.22
CA GLY A 397 23.49 -19.66 10.03
C GLY A 397 24.99 -19.40 9.87
N ILE A 398 25.34 -18.21 9.40
CA ILE A 398 26.71 -17.89 8.98
C ILE A 398 27.68 -18.02 10.16
N GLY A 399 28.69 -18.88 9.98
CA GLY A 399 29.83 -19.03 10.90
C GLY A 399 29.67 -20.07 12.01
N ASP A 400 28.47 -20.62 12.24
CA ASP A 400 28.27 -21.68 13.25
C ASP A 400 28.38 -23.09 12.64
N ASN A 401 27.81 -23.31 11.45
CA ASN A 401 27.93 -24.55 10.68
C ASN A 401 27.45 -25.82 11.44
N THR A 402 26.65 -25.68 12.50
CA THR A 402 26.18 -26.81 13.32
C THR A 402 24.68 -27.05 13.20
N VAL A 403 24.28 -28.30 13.43
CA VAL A 403 22.89 -28.65 13.80
C VAL A 403 22.90 -28.94 15.30
N ARG A 404 21.95 -28.40 16.06
CA ARG A 404 21.86 -28.62 17.51
C ARG A 404 20.52 -29.24 17.86
N LEU A 405 20.54 -30.19 18.78
CA LEU A 405 19.36 -30.88 19.28
C LEU A 405 19.06 -30.40 20.70
N TRP A 406 17.80 -30.15 20.97
CA TRP A 406 17.32 -29.59 22.23
C TRP A 406 16.15 -30.42 22.75
N ASP A 407 16.07 -30.56 24.07
CA ASP A 407 14.90 -31.10 24.73
C ASP A 407 13.77 -30.08 24.67
N ALA A 408 12.64 -30.45 24.06
CA ALA A 408 11.52 -29.55 23.82
C ALA A 408 10.82 -29.08 25.11
N THR A 409 10.95 -29.84 26.21
CA THR A 409 10.29 -29.53 27.49
C THR A 409 11.16 -28.66 28.39
N THR A 410 12.47 -28.81 28.34
CA THR A 410 13.40 -28.14 29.27
C THR A 410 14.27 -27.09 28.59
N GLY A 411 14.34 -27.06 27.26
CA GLY A 411 15.24 -26.20 26.49
C GLY A 411 16.72 -26.58 26.64
N GLN A 412 17.04 -27.73 27.24
CA GLN A 412 18.42 -28.16 27.43
C GLN A 412 19.01 -28.71 26.13
N SER A 413 20.30 -28.40 25.89
CA SER A 413 21.03 -28.96 24.76
C SER A 413 21.28 -30.45 24.96
N LEU A 414 20.88 -31.26 23.98
CA LEU A 414 21.04 -32.71 23.95
C LEU A 414 22.26 -33.14 23.15
N ALA A 415 22.47 -32.56 21.96
CA ALA A 415 23.57 -32.91 21.07
C ALA A 415 23.92 -31.77 20.10
N VAL A 416 25.16 -31.80 19.60
CA VAL A 416 25.64 -30.89 18.53
C VAL A 416 26.21 -31.75 17.40
N LEU A 417 25.56 -31.70 16.24
CA LEU A 417 25.99 -32.40 15.03
C LEU A 417 26.94 -31.49 14.25
N THR A 418 28.17 -31.95 14.05
CA THR A 418 29.23 -31.22 13.36
C THR A 418 29.66 -31.96 12.10
N GLY A 419 30.02 -31.22 11.05
CA GLY A 419 30.49 -31.80 9.79
C GLY A 419 30.20 -30.96 8.55
N HIS A 420 29.24 -30.03 8.61
CA HIS A 420 29.07 -29.05 7.54
C HIS A 420 30.29 -28.12 7.48
N ILE A 421 30.73 -27.82 6.26
CA ILE A 421 31.92 -26.97 6.02
C ILE A 421 31.57 -25.47 5.96
N SER A 422 30.27 -25.16 5.93
CA SER A 422 29.70 -23.83 5.82
C SER A 422 28.36 -23.78 6.55
N SER A 423 27.73 -22.60 6.54
CA SER A 423 26.42 -22.35 7.16
C SER A 423 25.39 -23.41 6.80
N VAL A 424 24.53 -23.76 7.75
CA VAL A 424 23.44 -24.69 7.54
C VAL A 424 22.15 -23.89 7.39
N TYR A 425 21.32 -24.20 6.39
CA TYR A 425 20.19 -23.34 6.03
C TYR A 425 18.82 -23.93 6.32
N THR A 426 18.68 -25.24 6.22
CA THR A 426 17.42 -25.93 6.56
C THR A 426 17.72 -27.25 7.27
N VAL A 427 16.73 -27.73 8.03
CA VAL A 427 16.72 -28.99 8.75
C VAL A 427 15.32 -29.60 8.70
N ALA A 428 15.25 -30.92 8.54
CA ALA A 428 14.00 -31.66 8.57
C ALA A 428 14.19 -33.01 9.27
N TYR A 429 13.17 -33.47 9.99
CA TYR A 429 13.08 -34.85 10.44
C TYR A 429 12.35 -35.70 9.40
N SER A 430 12.78 -36.94 9.22
CA SER A 430 11.97 -37.92 8.51
C SER A 430 10.70 -38.22 9.33
N PRO A 431 9.54 -38.43 8.69
CA PRO A 431 8.29 -38.78 9.37
C PRO A 431 8.40 -39.99 10.32
N ASP A 432 9.27 -40.95 10.02
CA ASP A 432 9.54 -42.11 10.90
C ASP A 432 10.41 -41.78 12.15
N GLY A 433 10.92 -40.54 12.24
CA GLY A 433 11.74 -40.04 13.34
C GLY A 433 13.16 -40.61 13.41
N ARG A 434 13.61 -41.36 12.40
CA ARG A 434 14.91 -42.07 12.42
C ARG A 434 16.05 -41.30 11.78
N THR A 435 15.75 -40.28 10.99
CA THR A 435 16.73 -39.54 10.20
C THR A 435 16.50 -38.03 10.31
N ILE A 436 17.58 -37.27 10.45
CA ILE A 436 17.58 -35.81 10.28
C ILE A 436 18.29 -35.50 8.97
N ALA A 437 17.68 -34.69 8.10
CA ALA A 437 18.35 -34.09 6.96
C ALA A 437 18.73 -32.64 7.29
N SER A 438 19.88 -32.19 6.78
CA SER A 438 20.31 -30.80 6.92
C SER A 438 21.10 -30.36 5.68
N SER A 439 20.87 -29.13 5.22
CA SER A 439 21.49 -28.62 3.99
C SER A 439 22.65 -27.68 4.28
N GLY A 440 23.79 -27.95 3.66
CA GLY A 440 24.99 -27.11 3.75
C GLY A 440 25.01 -26.00 2.69
N GLY A 441 25.57 -24.86 3.06
CA GLY A 441 25.71 -23.66 2.24
C GLY A 441 26.92 -23.59 1.30
N PHE A 442 27.39 -22.36 1.10
CA PHE A 442 28.39 -21.97 0.10
C PHE A 442 29.69 -22.77 0.23
N GLY A 443 30.11 -23.42 -0.86
CA GLY A 443 31.32 -24.24 -0.93
C GLY A 443 31.10 -25.71 -0.59
N GLY A 444 30.03 -26.06 0.13
CA GLY A 444 29.65 -27.44 0.45
C GLY A 444 28.52 -27.96 -0.42
N ASN A 445 27.43 -27.20 -0.56
CA ASN A 445 26.21 -27.57 -1.28
C ASN A 445 25.83 -29.05 -1.11
N THR A 446 25.92 -29.62 0.10
CA THR A 446 25.61 -31.04 0.36
C THR A 446 24.43 -31.19 1.29
N ILE A 447 23.64 -32.24 1.12
CA ILE A 447 22.64 -32.66 2.11
C ILE A 447 23.28 -33.73 2.98
N ARG A 448 23.26 -33.53 4.29
CA ARG A 448 23.73 -34.51 5.28
C ARG A 448 22.56 -35.19 5.95
N LEU A 449 22.61 -36.51 5.99
CA LEU A 449 21.63 -37.36 6.68
C LEU A 449 22.26 -37.89 7.97
N TRP A 450 21.61 -37.64 9.09
CA TRP A 450 22.06 -38.03 10.43
C TRP A 450 21.09 -39.04 11.02
N ASP A 451 21.60 -40.00 11.77
CA ASP A 451 20.80 -40.94 12.54
C ASP A 451 20.36 -40.30 13.85
N THR A 452 19.06 -40.29 14.13
CA THR A 452 18.52 -39.59 15.32
C THR A 452 18.93 -40.25 16.63
N ALA A 453 19.00 -41.58 16.65
CA ALA A 453 19.32 -42.33 17.86
C ALA A 453 20.80 -42.26 18.23
N THR A 454 21.69 -42.33 17.22
CA THR A 454 23.14 -42.36 17.44
C THR A 454 23.81 -41.00 17.24
N THR A 455 23.10 -40.02 16.65
CA THR A 455 23.61 -38.70 16.25
C THR A 455 24.79 -38.75 15.27
N GLN A 456 24.98 -39.89 14.60
CA GLN A 456 26.06 -40.09 13.63
C GLN A 456 25.60 -39.77 12.20
N LEU A 457 26.55 -39.34 11.36
CA LEU A 457 26.32 -39.14 9.93
C LEU A 457 26.08 -40.49 9.23
N LYS A 458 24.92 -40.66 8.59
CA LYS A 458 24.54 -41.85 7.80
C LYS A 458 25.07 -41.74 6.37
N ALA A 459 24.83 -40.60 5.73
CA ALA A 459 25.15 -40.39 4.32
C ALA A 459 25.30 -38.89 4.01
N THR A 460 25.93 -38.60 2.89
CA THR A 460 26.03 -37.25 2.31
C THR A 460 25.62 -37.33 0.85
N LEU A 461 24.58 -36.59 0.47
CA LEU A 461 24.12 -36.49 -0.90
C LEU A 461 24.84 -35.30 -1.57
N PRO A 462 25.37 -35.47 -2.79
CA PRO A 462 25.95 -34.37 -3.56
C PRO A 462 24.80 -33.42 -3.92
N GLY A 463 24.74 -32.23 -3.33
CA GLY A 463 23.59 -31.35 -3.52
C GLY A 463 23.72 -30.49 -4.78
N HIS A 464 23.18 -29.29 -4.70
CA HIS A 464 22.98 -28.38 -5.83
C HIS A 464 24.27 -27.65 -6.29
N THR A 465 24.19 -26.97 -7.45
CA THR A 465 25.30 -26.15 -7.96
C THR A 465 25.44 -24.83 -7.21
N ARG A 466 24.34 -24.35 -6.62
CA ARG A 466 24.30 -23.19 -5.72
C ARG A 466 23.74 -23.60 -4.36
N ARG A 467 23.66 -22.61 -3.47
CA ARG A 467 23.11 -22.76 -2.12
C ARG A 467 21.70 -23.36 -2.17
N MET A 468 21.48 -24.42 -1.39
CA MET A 468 20.15 -24.95 -1.10
C MET A 468 19.41 -24.04 -0.13
N SER A 469 18.13 -23.84 -0.41
CA SER A 469 17.26 -23.01 0.42
C SER A 469 16.43 -23.86 1.37
N ASP A 470 15.89 -24.99 0.88
CA ASP A 470 14.97 -25.81 1.67
C ASP A 470 14.96 -27.30 1.28
N ILE A 471 14.46 -28.16 2.17
CA ILE A 471 14.38 -29.62 2.02
C ILE A 471 13.12 -30.18 2.70
N ALA A 472 12.51 -31.22 2.12
CA ALA A 472 11.40 -31.93 2.74
C ALA A 472 11.46 -33.43 2.47
N PHE A 473 11.05 -34.25 3.44
CA PHE A 473 10.90 -35.69 3.25
C PHE A 473 9.54 -36.03 2.66
N SER A 474 9.46 -37.11 1.88
CA SER A 474 8.17 -37.72 1.55
C SER A 474 7.51 -38.32 2.80
N PRO A 475 6.17 -38.40 2.86
CA PRO A 475 5.45 -38.93 4.03
C PRO A 475 5.85 -40.36 4.43
N ASP A 476 6.27 -41.18 3.46
CA ASP A 476 6.75 -42.55 3.67
C ASP A 476 8.25 -42.64 4.05
N SER A 477 8.93 -41.50 4.19
CA SER A 477 10.36 -41.38 4.48
C SER A 477 11.30 -42.03 3.44
N SER A 478 10.81 -42.35 2.23
CA SER A 478 11.61 -43.02 1.19
C SER A 478 12.35 -42.03 0.27
N MET A 479 11.82 -40.83 0.12
CA MET A 479 12.32 -39.78 -0.78
C MET A 479 12.61 -38.49 0.00
N LEU A 480 13.49 -37.67 -0.57
CA LEU A 480 13.75 -36.31 -0.11
C LEU A 480 13.70 -35.36 -1.31
N VAL A 481 13.03 -34.22 -1.17
CA VAL A 481 13.05 -33.12 -2.13
C VAL A 481 13.94 -32.00 -1.60
N SER A 482 14.67 -31.33 -2.49
CA SER A 482 15.48 -30.16 -2.17
C SER A 482 15.28 -29.03 -3.18
N GLY A 483 15.13 -27.80 -2.70
CA GLY A 483 15.06 -26.58 -3.51
C GLY A 483 16.32 -25.73 -3.36
N SER A 484 16.71 -25.03 -4.43
CA SER A 484 17.98 -24.31 -4.48
C SER A 484 17.94 -23.00 -5.25
N ARG A 485 18.92 -22.14 -4.94
CA ARG A 485 19.19 -20.88 -5.66
C ARG A 485 19.73 -21.09 -7.08
N ASP A 486 19.92 -22.32 -7.53
CA ASP A 486 20.19 -22.61 -8.94
C ASP A 486 18.91 -22.74 -9.78
N GLY A 487 17.74 -22.51 -9.19
CA GLY A 487 16.44 -22.54 -9.88
C GLY A 487 15.90 -23.95 -10.08
N SER A 488 16.49 -24.96 -9.44
CA SER A 488 16.07 -26.35 -9.57
C SER A 488 15.54 -26.96 -8.28
N VAL A 489 14.55 -27.85 -8.45
CA VAL A 489 14.10 -28.80 -7.42
C VAL A 489 14.71 -30.17 -7.74
N GLN A 490 15.30 -30.85 -6.77
CA GLN A 490 15.87 -32.19 -6.94
C GLN A 490 15.20 -33.21 -6.04
N LEU A 491 14.93 -34.41 -6.57
CA LEU A 491 14.32 -35.53 -5.86
C LEU A 491 15.35 -36.64 -5.64
N TRP A 492 15.52 -37.06 -4.39
CA TRP A 492 16.56 -37.99 -3.94
C TRP A 492 15.94 -39.25 -3.36
N ASP A 493 16.35 -40.40 -3.87
CA ASP A 493 16.01 -41.70 -3.31
C ASP A 493 16.93 -42.00 -2.13
N LEU A 494 16.35 -42.15 -0.94
CA LEU A 494 17.13 -42.31 0.30
C LEU A 494 17.63 -43.74 0.51
N TYR A 495 17.07 -44.72 -0.19
CA TYR A 495 17.53 -46.10 -0.14
C TYR A 495 18.80 -46.30 -0.96
N THR A 496 18.83 -45.71 -2.16
CA THR A 496 19.96 -45.79 -3.11
C THR A 496 20.96 -44.65 -2.96
N GLY A 497 20.53 -43.52 -2.38
CA GLY A 497 21.29 -42.28 -2.30
C GLY A 497 21.45 -41.56 -3.65
N GLN A 498 20.64 -41.91 -4.65
CA GLN A 498 20.74 -41.37 -6.01
C GLN A 498 19.70 -40.30 -6.30
N LEU A 499 20.07 -39.37 -7.19
CA LEU A 499 19.17 -38.39 -7.77
C LEU A 499 18.18 -39.10 -8.72
N LYS A 500 16.89 -38.97 -8.44
CA LYS A 500 15.80 -39.54 -9.25
C LYS A 500 15.37 -38.59 -10.37
N ALA A 501 15.22 -37.30 -10.08
CA ALA A 501 14.77 -36.30 -11.02
C ALA A 501 15.24 -34.88 -10.64
N THR A 502 15.31 -33.99 -11.63
CA THR A 502 15.56 -32.55 -11.48
C THR A 502 14.46 -31.78 -12.20
N LEU A 503 13.80 -30.86 -11.52
CA LEU A 503 12.72 -30.01 -12.03
C LEU A 503 13.27 -28.59 -12.22
N THR A 504 13.11 -27.99 -13.40
CA THR A 504 13.82 -26.75 -13.79
C THR A 504 12.93 -25.68 -14.42
N GLU A 505 11.61 -25.72 -14.19
CA GLU A 505 10.69 -24.72 -14.78
C GLU A 505 10.66 -23.37 -14.03
N HIS A 506 11.23 -23.28 -12.83
CA HIS A 506 11.40 -21.98 -12.15
C HIS A 506 12.42 -21.12 -12.91
N THR A 507 12.14 -19.83 -13.03
CA THR A 507 12.99 -18.88 -13.80
C THR A 507 14.05 -18.20 -12.93
N ASP A 508 13.93 -18.25 -11.61
CA ASP A 508 14.94 -17.81 -10.63
C ASP A 508 14.98 -18.79 -9.44
N SER A 509 15.62 -18.37 -8.35
CA SER A 509 15.98 -19.11 -7.16
C SER A 509 14.76 -19.69 -6.44
N ILE A 510 14.88 -20.92 -5.96
CA ILE A 510 13.83 -21.55 -5.14
C ILE A 510 14.11 -21.31 -3.68
N TYR A 511 13.09 -20.96 -2.90
CA TYR A 511 13.22 -20.71 -1.47
C TYR A 511 12.58 -21.77 -0.60
N ALA A 512 11.46 -22.37 -1.02
CA ALA A 512 10.72 -23.32 -0.21
C ALA A 512 10.25 -24.52 -1.03
N VAL A 513 10.21 -25.71 -0.41
CA VAL A 513 9.70 -26.95 -1.03
C VAL A 513 8.89 -27.75 -0.01
N ALA A 514 7.81 -28.40 -0.44
CA ALA A 514 6.99 -29.24 0.44
C ALA A 514 6.39 -30.43 -0.30
N TYR A 515 6.21 -31.55 0.40
CA TYR A 515 5.39 -32.67 -0.09
C TYR A 515 3.95 -32.52 0.40
N SER A 516 2.99 -32.91 -0.43
CA SER A 516 1.63 -33.15 0.02
C SER A 516 1.60 -34.33 1.02
N PRO A 517 0.67 -34.36 2.00
CA PRO A 517 0.58 -35.44 2.98
C PRO A 517 0.36 -36.84 2.37
N ASP A 518 -0.21 -36.92 1.16
CA ASP A 518 -0.38 -38.17 0.41
C ASP A 518 0.86 -38.56 -0.42
N GLY A 519 1.88 -37.70 -0.48
CA GLY A 519 3.15 -37.89 -1.18
C GLY A 519 3.08 -37.76 -2.71
N ARG A 520 1.91 -37.45 -3.29
CA ARG A 520 1.70 -37.44 -4.76
C ARG A 520 2.04 -36.12 -5.43
N THR A 521 2.10 -35.04 -4.66
CA THR A 521 2.35 -33.69 -5.17
C THR A 521 3.50 -33.05 -4.41
N ILE A 522 4.34 -32.32 -5.12
CA ILE A 522 5.38 -31.46 -4.55
C ILE A 522 4.97 -30.02 -4.85
N ALA A 523 5.11 -29.14 -3.87
CA ALA A 523 5.02 -27.69 -4.07
C ALA A 523 6.42 -27.08 -4.00
N SER A 524 6.68 -26.04 -4.79
CA SER A 524 7.88 -25.21 -4.68
C SER A 524 7.56 -23.73 -4.84
N GLY A 525 8.12 -22.89 -3.98
CA GLY A 525 8.00 -21.42 -4.04
C GLY A 525 9.34 -20.78 -4.39
N GLY A 526 9.32 -19.77 -5.26
CA GLY A 526 10.53 -19.17 -5.81
C GLY A 526 10.56 -17.64 -5.81
N ARG A 527 11.73 -17.12 -6.19
CA ARG A 527 12.04 -15.72 -6.49
C ARG A 527 11.38 -15.21 -7.79
N ASP A 528 10.74 -16.10 -8.52
CA ASP A 528 9.94 -15.75 -9.69
C ASP A 528 8.48 -15.46 -9.31
N ASP A 529 8.23 -15.14 -8.04
CA ASP A 529 6.93 -14.79 -7.45
C ASP A 529 5.86 -15.89 -7.56
N THR A 530 6.25 -17.10 -7.99
CA THR A 530 5.33 -18.21 -8.25
C THR A 530 5.44 -19.34 -7.23
N VAL A 531 4.31 -20.04 -7.07
CA VAL A 531 4.28 -21.39 -6.49
C VAL A 531 4.02 -22.40 -7.60
N ARG A 532 4.79 -23.48 -7.67
CA ARG A 532 4.63 -24.53 -8.68
C ARG A 532 4.26 -25.84 -8.03
N LEU A 533 3.27 -26.52 -8.60
CA LEU A 533 2.86 -27.86 -8.18
C LEU A 533 3.36 -28.89 -9.17
N TRP A 534 3.99 -29.94 -8.67
CA TRP A 534 4.62 -30.99 -9.47
C TRP A 534 4.05 -32.34 -9.08
N ASP A 535 3.96 -33.23 -10.06
CA ASP A 535 3.67 -34.62 -9.81
C ASP A 535 4.92 -35.34 -9.28
N ALA A 536 4.82 -35.94 -8.09
CA ALA A 536 5.96 -36.55 -7.42
C ALA A 536 6.48 -37.82 -8.12
N ASP A 537 5.60 -38.51 -8.86
CA ASP A 537 5.94 -39.75 -9.55
C ASP A 537 6.53 -39.49 -10.93
N THR A 538 5.90 -38.61 -11.70
CA THR A 538 6.28 -38.32 -13.10
C THR A 538 7.26 -37.15 -13.23
N ALA A 539 7.48 -36.38 -12.15
CA ALA A 539 8.32 -35.19 -12.14
C ALA A 539 7.87 -34.12 -13.17
N GLN A 540 6.57 -34.08 -13.49
CA GLN A 540 5.98 -33.11 -14.41
C GLN A 540 5.32 -31.97 -13.65
N LEU A 541 5.39 -30.76 -14.21
CA LEU A 541 4.65 -29.61 -13.70
C LEU A 541 3.14 -29.85 -13.90
N LYS A 542 2.37 -29.79 -12.81
CA LYS A 542 0.91 -29.85 -12.82
C LYS A 542 0.30 -28.49 -13.10
N THR A 543 0.70 -27.48 -12.31
CA THR A 543 0.18 -26.12 -12.41
C THR A 543 1.15 -25.11 -11.79
N THR A 544 1.01 -23.85 -12.18
CA THR A 544 1.72 -22.69 -11.60
C THR A 544 0.69 -21.77 -10.99
N LEU A 545 0.84 -21.48 -9.71
CA LEU A 545 0.01 -20.56 -8.94
C LEU A 545 0.69 -19.19 -8.95
N ILE A 546 -0.06 -18.19 -9.39
CA ILE A 546 0.38 -16.80 -9.53
C ILE A 546 -0.52 -15.97 -8.62
N GLY A 547 0.08 -15.04 -7.87
CA GLY A 547 -0.68 -14.09 -7.07
C GLY A 547 0.17 -13.29 -6.08
N HIS A 548 1.31 -13.80 -5.62
CA HIS A 548 2.23 -12.97 -4.85
C HIS A 548 2.84 -11.87 -5.72
N ALA A 549 3.03 -10.67 -5.14
CA ALA A 549 3.66 -9.55 -5.84
C ALA A 549 5.19 -9.64 -5.83
N HIS A 550 5.76 -10.45 -4.93
CA HIS A 550 7.19 -10.64 -4.71
C HIS A 550 7.52 -12.09 -4.27
N ASP A 551 8.81 -12.40 -4.12
CA ASP A 551 9.37 -13.72 -3.85
C ASP A 551 8.54 -14.56 -2.86
N VAL A 552 8.27 -15.82 -3.19
CA VAL A 552 7.63 -16.78 -2.26
C VAL A 552 8.69 -17.42 -1.38
N ARG A 553 8.65 -17.15 -0.07
CA ARG A 553 9.69 -17.54 0.90
C ARG A 553 9.38 -18.79 1.71
N SER A 554 8.11 -19.10 1.92
CA SER A 554 7.68 -20.28 2.68
C SER A 554 6.43 -20.88 2.06
N ILE A 555 6.30 -22.19 2.14
CA ILE A 555 5.10 -22.92 1.72
C ILE A 555 4.79 -24.05 2.70
N GLY A 556 3.55 -24.50 2.74
CA GLY A 556 3.16 -25.66 3.56
C GLY A 556 1.81 -26.23 3.14
N TYR A 557 1.63 -27.54 3.24
CA TYR A 557 0.33 -28.16 3.06
C TYR A 557 -0.41 -28.27 4.38
N SER A 558 -1.73 -28.11 4.35
CA SER A 558 -2.59 -28.52 5.46
C SER A 558 -2.42 -30.02 5.73
N PRO A 559 -2.63 -30.49 6.97
CA PRO A 559 -2.48 -31.90 7.33
C PRO A 559 -3.36 -32.87 6.51
N ASP A 560 -4.52 -32.41 6.05
CA ASP A 560 -5.42 -33.16 5.16
C ASP A 560 -5.03 -33.10 3.67
N GLY A 561 -4.08 -32.22 3.31
CA GLY A 561 -3.60 -32.00 1.96
C GLY A 561 -4.54 -31.22 1.05
N GLY A 562 -5.68 -30.74 1.55
CA GLY A 562 -6.68 -30.01 0.77
C GLY A 562 -6.29 -28.55 0.49
N THR A 563 -5.50 -27.95 1.36
CA THR A 563 -5.05 -26.56 1.27
C THR A 563 -3.53 -26.48 1.20
N LEU A 564 -3.03 -25.58 0.38
CA LEU A 564 -1.65 -25.15 0.36
C LEU A 564 -1.59 -23.71 0.85
N VAL A 565 -0.61 -23.37 1.68
CA VAL A 565 -0.28 -21.99 2.04
C VAL A 565 1.04 -21.57 1.43
N SER A 566 1.15 -20.30 1.08
CA SER A 566 2.40 -19.66 0.71
C SER A 566 2.55 -18.31 1.40
N GLY A 567 3.79 -17.98 1.79
CA GLY A 567 4.17 -16.72 2.42
C GLY A 567 5.13 -15.97 1.51
N GLY A 568 4.84 -14.70 1.25
CA GLY A 568 5.58 -13.87 0.30
C GLY A 568 6.43 -12.79 0.96
N GLU A 569 7.35 -12.24 0.19
CA GLU A 569 8.01 -10.96 0.49
C GLU A 569 7.07 -9.75 0.40
N ASP A 570 5.88 -9.94 -0.17
CA ASP A 570 4.79 -8.96 -0.16
C ASP A 570 4.07 -8.83 1.20
N GLY A 571 4.54 -9.55 2.23
CA GLY A 571 3.95 -9.54 3.57
C GLY A 571 2.62 -10.29 3.68
N THR A 572 2.22 -11.01 2.64
CA THR A 572 0.95 -11.74 2.63
C THR A 572 1.12 -13.23 2.85
N VAL A 573 0.08 -13.84 3.42
CA VAL A 573 -0.09 -15.30 3.44
C VAL A 573 -1.24 -15.65 2.51
N ARG A 574 -0.99 -16.46 1.49
CA ARG A 574 -2.02 -16.89 0.53
C ARG A 574 -2.40 -18.34 0.78
N LEU A 575 -3.70 -18.61 0.79
CA LEU A 575 -4.26 -19.96 0.88
C LEU A 575 -4.74 -20.36 -0.51
N TRP A 576 -4.42 -21.58 -0.92
CA TRP A 576 -4.74 -22.15 -2.22
C TRP A 576 -5.42 -23.50 -2.03
N ASP A 577 -6.40 -23.79 -2.87
CA ASP A 577 -6.93 -25.14 -2.99
C ASP A 577 -5.87 -26.01 -3.68
N ALA A 578 -5.37 -27.02 -2.98
CA ALA A 578 -4.25 -27.85 -3.42
C ALA A 578 -4.59 -28.73 -4.64
N THR A 579 -5.88 -28.96 -4.90
CA THR A 579 -6.35 -29.84 -5.98
C THR A 579 -6.51 -29.06 -7.27
N THR A 580 -7.12 -27.88 -7.18
CA THR A 580 -7.50 -27.05 -8.32
C THR A 580 -6.46 -25.96 -8.62
N GLY A 581 -5.67 -25.56 -7.63
CA GLY A 581 -4.74 -24.42 -7.70
C GLY A 581 -5.43 -23.06 -7.56
N TYR A 582 -6.73 -23.00 -7.26
CA TYR A 582 -7.42 -21.73 -7.08
C TYR A 582 -7.03 -21.07 -5.76
N SER A 583 -6.89 -19.75 -5.77
CA SER A 583 -6.70 -18.97 -4.55
C SER A 583 -7.98 -19.04 -3.71
N ILE A 584 -7.87 -19.41 -2.44
CA ILE A 584 -8.97 -19.42 -1.47
C ILE A 584 -9.12 -18.02 -0.88
N THR A 585 -8.06 -17.53 -0.25
CA THR A 585 -8.02 -16.21 0.40
C THR A 585 -6.58 -15.71 0.55
N THR A 586 -6.44 -14.43 0.91
CA THR A 586 -5.18 -13.79 1.27
C THR A 586 -5.31 -13.19 2.65
N LEU A 587 -4.43 -13.58 3.57
CA LEU A 587 -4.32 -13.07 4.92
C LEU A 587 -3.27 -11.95 4.91
N THR A 588 -3.65 -10.81 5.47
CA THR A 588 -2.84 -9.59 5.50
C THR A 588 -2.66 -9.15 6.95
N GLY A 589 -1.48 -8.66 7.30
CA GLY A 589 -1.22 -8.19 8.66
C GLY A 589 0.24 -8.13 9.07
N HIS A 590 1.13 -8.80 8.32
CA HIS A 590 2.57 -8.61 8.46
C HIS A 590 3.02 -7.37 7.70
N THR A 591 3.98 -6.65 8.27
CA THR A 591 4.58 -5.44 7.68
C THR A 591 5.87 -5.75 6.93
N GLY A 592 6.39 -6.97 7.07
CA GLY A 592 7.59 -7.47 6.43
C GLY A 592 7.38 -8.85 5.81
N TRP A 593 8.46 -9.41 5.28
CA TRP A 593 8.41 -10.69 4.57
C TRP A 593 7.93 -11.83 5.46
N VAL A 594 7.00 -12.64 4.96
CA VAL A 594 6.60 -13.87 5.65
C VAL A 594 7.66 -14.93 5.40
N THR A 595 8.52 -15.15 6.39
CA THR A 595 9.70 -16.03 6.25
C THR A 595 9.39 -17.48 6.55
N ALA A 596 8.34 -17.76 7.32
CA ALA A 596 8.04 -19.11 7.76
C ALA A 596 6.54 -19.32 8.02
N LEU A 597 6.07 -20.53 7.71
CA LEU A 597 4.69 -20.96 7.91
C LEU A 597 4.67 -22.33 8.60
N ALA A 598 3.74 -22.55 9.52
CA ALA A 598 3.53 -23.85 10.15
C ALA A 598 2.06 -24.06 10.50
N TYR A 599 1.50 -25.19 10.08
CA TYR A 599 0.17 -25.63 10.50
C TYR A 599 0.21 -26.29 11.88
N SER A 600 -0.86 -26.13 12.66
CA SER A 600 -1.16 -27.03 13.76
C SER A 600 -1.52 -28.43 13.22
N LEU A 601 -1.36 -29.47 14.05
CA LEU A 601 -1.60 -30.87 13.62
C LEU A 601 -3.01 -31.09 13.06
N GLU A 602 -4.01 -30.45 13.66
CA GLU A 602 -5.41 -30.59 13.26
C GLU A 602 -5.74 -29.74 12.02
N GLY A 603 -4.84 -28.84 11.60
CA GLY A 603 -5.05 -27.92 10.47
C GLY A 603 -5.95 -26.73 10.77
N GLU A 604 -6.39 -26.59 12.02
CA GLU A 604 -7.30 -25.54 12.50
C GLU A 604 -6.62 -24.18 12.65
N THR A 605 -5.31 -24.17 12.92
CA THR A 605 -4.54 -22.96 13.16
C THR A 605 -3.31 -22.93 12.26
N LEU A 606 -2.97 -21.76 11.76
CA LEU A 606 -1.75 -21.50 11.01
C LEU A 606 -0.91 -20.46 11.76
N ALA A 607 0.38 -20.73 11.95
CA ALA A 607 1.35 -19.74 12.41
C ALA A 607 2.12 -19.18 11.22
N SER A 608 2.21 -17.86 11.10
CA SER A 608 3.10 -17.18 10.17
C SER A 608 4.13 -16.33 10.92
N GLY A 609 5.41 -16.58 10.67
CA GLY A 609 6.52 -15.79 11.19
C GLY A 609 7.05 -14.83 10.13
N SER A 610 7.41 -13.62 10.55
CA SER A 610 7.82 -12.54 9.64
C SER A 610 9.14 -11.86 10.03
N GLU A 611 9.79 -11.24 9.03
CA GLU A 611 10.92 -10.33 9.27
C GLU A 611 10.53 -9.11 10.14
N ASP A 612 9.25 -8.80 10.26
CA ASP A 612 8.76 -7.75 11.15
C ASP A 612 8.91 -8.07 12.64
N GLY A 613 9.36 -9.28 12.99
CA GLY A 613 9.58 -9.71 14.38
C GLY A 613 8.30 -10.18 15.09
N THR A 614 7.24 -10.51 14.34
CA THR A 614 6.02 -11.09 14.87
C THR A 614 5.71 -12.48 14.35
N VAL A 615 5.04 -13.26 15.20
CA VAL A 615 4.29 -14.44 14.77
C VAL A 615 2.80 -14.14 14.87
N LEU A 616 2.07 -14.32 13.78
CA LEU A 616 0.60 -14.28 13.78
C LEU A 616 0.03 -15.69 13.80
N LEU A 617 -0.97 -15.91 14.65
CA LEU A 617 -1.74 -17.14 14.69
C LEU A 617 -3.10 -16.91 14.04
N TRP A 618 -3.42 -17.66 13.00
CA TRP A 618 -4.64 -17.54 12.21
C TRP A 618 -5.59 -18.69 12.52
N ASP A 619 -6.86 -18.38 12.80
CA ASP A 619 -7.90 -19.40 12.95
C ASP A 619 -8.55 -19.68 11.60
N LEU A 620 -8.24 -20.86 11.06
CA LEU A 620 -8.74 -21.30 9.78
C LEU A 620 -10.14 -21.92 9.89
N THR A 621 -10.57 -22.34 11.08
CA THR A 621 -11.91 -22.95 11.27
C THR A 621 -13.01 -21.92 11.05
N LEU A 622 -12.84 -20.71 11.62
CA LEU A 622 -13.74 -19.59 11.42
C LEU A 622 -13.74 -19.15 9.95
N LEU A 623 -12.56 -19.07 9.35
CA LEU A 623 -12.37 -18.62 7.98
C LEU A 623 -13.04 -19.58 6.98
N PHE A 624 -12.78 -20.88 7.10
CA PHE A 624 -13.41 -21.88 6.24
C PHE A 624 -14.90 -22.05 6.53
N ALA A 625 -15.36 -21.86 7.77
CA ALA A 625 -16.79 -21.88 8.09
C ALA A 625 -17.54 -20.71 7.42
N GLN A 626 -16.97 -19.51 7.44
CA GLN A 626 -17.51 -18.36 6.71
C GLN A 626 -17.52 -18.62 5.19
N GLU A 627 -16.42 -19.12 4.65
CA GLU A 627 -16.33 -19.45 3.22
C GLU A 627 -17.35 -20.53 2.83
N GLN A 628 -17.52 -21.57 3.65
CA GLN A 628 -18.49 -22.63 3.39
C GLN A 628 -19.93 -22.12 3.46
N GLN A 629 -20.26 -21.28 4.46
CA GLN A 629 -21.55 -20.61 4.51
C GLN A 629 -21.77 -19.75 3.27
N LEU A 630 -20.73 -19.04 2.84
CA LEU A 630 -20.80 -18.22 1.64
C LEU A 630 -21.05 -19.06 0.40
N ARG A 631 -20.29 -20.15 0.20
CA ARG A 631 -20.47 -21.09 -0.91
C ARG A 631 -21.85 -21.74 -0.91
N GLN A 632 -22.35 -22.13 0.26
CA GLN A 632 -23.72 -22.65 0.40
C GLN A 632 -24.75 -21.59 0.03
N ALA A 633 -24.54 -20.35 0.45
CA ALA A 633 -25.44 -19.26 0.13
C ALA A 633 -25.37 -18.87 -1.36
N VAL A 634 -24.20 -18.89 -1.99
CA VAL A 634 -24.04 -18.78 -3.46
C VAL A 634 -24.79 -19.89 -4.16
N SER A 635 -24.58 -21.14 -3.73
CA SER A 635 -25.22 -22.31 -4.33
C SER A 635 -26.74 -22.24 -4.18
N GLN A 636 -27.23 -21.80 -3.01
CA GLN A 636 -28.66 -21.59 -2.76
C GLN A 636 -29.19 -20.45 -3.63
N LEU A 637 -28.48 -19.33 -3.76
CA LEU A 637 -28.83 -18.22 -4.65
C LEU A 637 -28.84 -18.66 -6.13
N GLN A 638 -27.92 -19.55 -6.54
CA GLN A 638 -27.91 -20.14 -7.88
C GLN A 638 -29.10 -21.08 -8.09
N GLN A 639 -29.44 -21.90 -7.10
CA GLN A 639 -30.58 -22.80 -7.15
C GLN A 639 -31.92 -22.04 -7.10
N ASP A 640 -32.00 -20.98 -6.32
CA ASP A 640 -33.15 -20.06 -6.25
C ASP A 640 -33.24 -19.20 -7.51
N LYS A 641 -32.13 -18.85 -8.18
CA LYS A 641 -32.10 -18.26 -9.53
C LYS A 641 -32.69 -19.21 -10.57
N GLU A 642 -32.39 -20.50 -10.47
CA GLU A 642 -32.97 -21.54 -11.33
C GLU A 642 -34.47 -21.73 -11.07
N GLN A 643 -34.92 -21.60 -9.82
CA GLN A 643 -36.33 -21.83 -9.43
C GLN A 643 -37.23 -20.58 -9.48
N SER A 644 -36.71 -19.37 -9.26
CA SER A 644 -37.53 -18.19 -8.89
C SER A 644 -37.61 -17.08 -9.94
N LYS A 645 -36.98 -17.20 -11.12
CA LYS A 645 -36.83 -16.09 -12.10
C LYS A 645 -36.28 -14.77 -11.48
N VAL A 646 -35.68 -14.81 -10.29
CA VAL A 646 -34.98 -13.66 -9.71
C VAL A 646 -33.58 -13.61 -10.29
N LYS A 647 -33.15 -12.42 -10.68
CA LYS A 647 -31.82 -12.17 -11.25
C LYS A 647 -31.02 -11.35 -10.27
N VAL A 648 -29.82 -11.84 -9.97
CA VAL A 648 -28.83 -11.05 -9.25
C VAL A 648 -28.00 -10.31 -10.30
N ILE A 649 -28.05 -8.98 -10.25
CA ILE A 649 -27.17 -8.05 -10.97
C ILE A 649 -25.99 -7.75 -10.06
N TYR A 650 -24.76 -7.79 -10.58
CA TYR A 650 -23.56 -7.41 -9.84
C TYR A 650 -23.54 -5.89 -9.61
N PHE A 651 -23.33 -5.46 -8.36
CA PHE A 651 -22.97 -4.08 -8.03
C PHE A 651 -21.62 -4.08 -7.33
N HIS A 652 -20.88 -3.00 -7.51
CA HIS A 652 -19.60 -2.80 -6.84
C HIS A 652 -19.85 -2.58 -5.33
N PRO A 653 -18.97 -3.06 -4.44
CA PRO A 653 -19.20 -3.05 -2.99
C PRO A 653 -19.36 -1.65 -2.34
N ASN A 654 -19.26 -0.56 -3.12
CA ASN A 654 -19.48 0.81 -2.66
C ASN A 654 -20.86 1.38 -2.98
N ASP A 655 -21.76 0.65 -3.67
CA ASP A 655 -23.06 1.19 -4.09
C ASP A 655 -24.19 1.04 -3.07
N ARG A 656 -23.89 0.63 -1.82
CA ARG A 656 -24.83 0.71 -0.69
C ARG A 656 -24.11 1.06 0.59
N THR A 657 -24.22 2.32 1.01
CA THR A 657 -24.04 2.70 2.42
C THR A 657 -25.35 2.48 3.20
N PRO A 658 -25.29 2.02 4.45
CA PRO A 658 -26.48 1.65 5.20
C PRO A 658 -27.15 2.90 5.77
N ASP A 659 -28.41 3.14 5.43
CA ASP A 659 -29.26 3.86 6.36
C ASP A 659 -30.64 3.20 6.49
N HIS A 660 -30.95 2.93 7.76
CA HIS A 660 -32.17 2.35 8.31
C HIS A 660 -32.35 0.81 8.30
N GLY A 661 -31.98 0.22 9.44
CA GLY A 661 -32.70 -0.91 10.04
C GLY A 661 -32.17 -2.31 9.70
N VAL A 662 -31.63 -2.99 10.73
CA VAL A 662 -31.24 -4.42 10.80
C VAL A 662 -30.97 -5.05 9.43
N GLU A 663 -29.72 -4.97 8.99
CA GLU A 663 -29.19 -5.66 7.83
C GLU A 663 -29.67 -7.12 7.81
N SER A 664 -30.46 -7.48 6.79
CA SER A 664 -30.99 -8.83 6.69
C SER A 664 -29.82 -9.80 6.46
N GLN A 665 -29.94 -11.03 6.96
CA GLN A 665 -28.89 -12.04 6.76
C GLN A 665 -28.63 -12.31 5.25
N ALA A 666 -29.62 -12.06 4.40
CA ALA A 666 -29.51 -12.17 2.95
C ALA A 666 -28.69 -11.04 2.30
N ASP A 667 -28.78 -9.80 2.81
CA ASP A 667 -28.02 -8.66 2.27
C ASP A 667 -26.53 -8.76 2.60
N ARG A 668 -26.17 -9.23 3.80
CA ARG A 668 -24.78 -9.58 4.16
C ARG A 668 -24.21 -10.63 3.23
N VAL A 669 -24.95 -11.72 3.07
CA VAL A 669 -24.57 -12.83 2.18
C VAL A 669 -24.33 -12.34 0.75
N ILE A 670 -25.22 -11.51 0.19
CA ILE A 670 -25.07 -11.00 -1.18
C ILE A 670 -23.80 -10.15 -1.32
N LYS A 671 -23.52 -9.27 -0.34
CA LYS A 671 -22.31 -8.45 -0.30
C LYS A 671 -21.05 -9.30 -0.22
N ASP A 672 -21.04 -10.31 0.64
CA ASP A 672 -19.90 -11.23 0.81
C ASP A 672 -19.67 -12.06 -0.47
N VAL A 673 -20.75 -12.48 -1.16
CA VAL A 673 -20.68 -13.22 -2.43
C VAL A 673 -20.10 -12.36 -3.55
N GLN A 674 -20.53 -11.10 -3.64
CA GLN A 674 -20.00 -10.14 -4.59
C GLN A 674 -18.51 -9.87 -4.35
N LEU A 675 -18.11 -9.70 -3.09
CA LEU A 675 -16.72 -9.48 -2.70
C LEU A 675 -15.84 -10.70 -2.96
N PHE A 676 -16.36 -11.91 -2.73
CA PHE A 676 -15.66 -13.17 -3.04
C PHE A 676 -15.36 -13.29 -4.53
N TYR A 677 -16.34 -13.13 -5.41
CA TYR A 677 -16.12 -13.23 -6.86
C TYR A 677 -15.26 -12.09 -7.41
N ALA A 678 -15.38 -10.86 -6.89
CA ALA A 678 -14.50 -9.76 -7.26
C ALA A 678 -13.03 -10.04 -6.88
N ARG A 679 -12.79 -10.59 -5.67
CA ARG A 679 -11.45 -11.01 -5.22
C ARG A 679 -10.88 -12.16 -6.05
N GLN A 680 -11.71 -13.09 -6.51
CA GLN A 680 -11.29 -14.17 -7.41
C GLN A 680 -10.87 -13.60 -8.78
N MET A 681 -11.57 -12.60 -9.31
CA MET A 681 -11.21 -11.98 -10.60
C MET A 681 -9.91 -11.16 -10.52
N LEU A 682 -9.67 -10.45 -9.40
CA LEU A 682 -8.46 -9.64 -9.19
C LEU A 682 -7.19 -10.46 -8.93
N ASN A 683 -7.29 -11.60 -8.23
CA ASN A 683 -6.13 -12.39 -7.80
C ASN A 683 -5.45 -13.23 -8.89
N HIS A 684 -5.94 -13.17 -10.13
CA HIS A 684 -5.72 -14.24 -11.08
C HIS A 684 -4.83 -13.91 -12.28
N GLY A 685 -4.23 -12.71 -12.35
CA GLY A 685 -3.24 -12.35 -13.38
C GLY A 685 -3.66 -12.69 -14.82
N PHE A 686 -4.97 -12.74 -15.08
CA PHE A 686 -5.50 -13.12 -16.37
C PHE A 686 -5.61 -11.88 -17.23
N GLY A 687 -4.78 -11.83 -18.28
CA GLY A 687 -4.94 -10.88 -19.37
C GLY A 687 -6.39 -10.87 -19.89
N VAL A 688 -6.79 -9.67 -20.31
CA VAL A 688 -8.07 -9.25 -20.92
C VAL A 688 -8.99 -10.41 -21.37
N LYS A 689 -10.16 -10.55 -20.72
CA LYS A 689 -11.26 -11.40 -21.22
C LYS A 689 -12.56 -10.62 -21.36
N THR A 690 -13.27 -10.86 -22.48
CA THR A 690 -14.54 -10.21 -22.85
C THR A 690 -15.73 -11.08 -22.47
N PHE A 691 -16.77 -10.48 -21.90
CA PHE A 691 -18.05 -11.16 -21.60
C PHE A 691 -19.20 -10.53 -22.39
N ALA A 692 -20.15 -11.34 -22.83
CA ALA A 692 -21.38 -10.87 -23.45
C ALA A 692 -22.58 -11.13 -22.52
N LEU A 693 -23.46 -10.15 -22.40
CA LEU A 693 -24.69 -10.25 -21.61
C LEU A 693 -25.88 -10.26 -22.59
N GLU A 694 -26.63 -11.36 -22.59
CA GLU A 694 -27.86 -11.47 -23.37
C GLU A 694 -29.04 -11.17 -22.45
N THR A 695 -29.92 -10.24 -22.84
CA THR A 695 -31.16 -9.95 -22.10
C THR A 695 -32.42 -10.32 -22.88
N ASP A 696 -33.32 -11.08 -22.26
CA ASP A 696 -34.64 -11.36 -22.83
C ASP A 696 -35.64 -10.21 -22.59
N LEU A 697 -36.74 -10.20 -23.35
CA LEU A 697 -37.78 -9.17 -23.35
C LEU A 697 -38.55 -9.02 -22.01
N THR A 698 -38.25 -9.87 -21.01
CA THR A 698 -38.78 -9.73 -19.64
C THR A 698 -37.79 -9.07 -18.69
N GLY A 699 -36.64 -8.65 -19.23
CA GLY A 699 -35.52 -8.17 -18.45
C GLY A 699 -34.82 -9.31 -17.73
N LYS A 700 -34.72 -10.54 -18.27
CA LYS A 700 -33.84 -11.66 -17.82
C LYS A 700 -32.48 -11.63 -18.53
N ALA A 701 -31.37 -11.97 -17.89
CA ALA A 701 -29.99 -11.71 -18.33
C ALA A 701 -29.20 -13.00 -18.13
N VAL A 702 -28.47 -13.41 -19.14
CA VAL A 702 -27.60 -14.57 -19.13
C VAL A 702 -26.21 -14.09 -19.55
N ALA A 703 -25.20 -14.43 -18.76
CA ALA A 703 -23.81 -14.10 -19.06
C ALA A 703 -23.21 -15.26 -19.87
N HIS A 704 -22.64 -14.94 -21.02
CA HIS A 704 -21.96 -15.89 -21.89
C HIS A 704 -20.47 -15.55 -21.93
N HIS A 705 -19.63 -16.55 -21.66
CA HIS A 705 -18.19 -16.45 -21.91
C HIS A 705 -17.98 -16.57 -23.42
N VAL A 706 -17.42 -15.53 -24.04
CA VAL A 706 -17.13 -15.53 -25.48
C VAL A 706 -15.70 -16.03 -25.67
N GLU A 707 -15.52 -17.25 -26.16
CA GLU A 707 -14.20 -17.74 -26.55
C GLU A 707 -13.82 -17.20 -27.93
N GLY A 708 -12.95 -16.20 -27.93
CA GLY A 708 -12.27 -15.69 -29.13
C GLY A 708 -10.93 -15.07 -28.76
N GLN A 709 -9.87 -15.38 -29.51
CA GLN A 709 -8.64 -14.60 -29.44
C GLN A 709 -8.90 -13.25 -30.13
N PHE A 710 -9.12 -12.20 -29.36
CA PHE A 710 -9.15 -10.84 -29.87
C PHE A 710 -7.74 -10.25 -29.68
N PRO A 711 -6.97 -10.00 -30.76
CA PRO A 711 -5.67 -9.36 -30.62
C PRO A 711 -5.85 -7.93 -30.11
N GLU A 712 -4.95 -7.49 -29.25
CA GLU A 712 -4.81 -6.11 -28.81
C GLU A 712 -4.77 -5.18 -30.05
N ILE A 713 -5.69 -4.20 -30.08
CA ILE A 713 -5.73 -3.07 -31.01
C ILE A 713 -6.38 -3.35 -32.40
N TYR A 714 -7.60 -2.81 -32.60
CA TYR A 714 -8.20 -2.64 -33.92
C TYR A 714 -8.03 -1.18 -34.41
N TYR A 715 -7.17 -0.98 -35.41
CA TYR A 715 -7.27 0.17 -36.32
C TYR A 715 -8.14 -0.21 -37.53
N HIS A 716 -8.90 0.77 -38.02
CA HIS A 716 -9.60 0.76 -39.31
C HIS A 716 -8.79 -0.01 -40.39
N ASP A 717 -9.29 -1.17 -40.88
CA ASP A 717 -9.16 -1.63 -42.29
C ASP A 717 -9.57 -3.10 -42.63
N GLN A 718 -10.18 -3.89 -41.73
CA GLN A 718 -10.96 -5.10 -42.10
C GLN A 718 -12.23 -5.22 -41.25
N PRO A 719 -13.34 -5.78 -41.79
CA PRO A 719 -14.67 -5.36 -41.34
C PRO A 719 -15.08 -6.03 -40.03
N TYR A 720 -15.45 -5.16 -39.08
CA TYR A 720 -16.34 -5.34 -37.92
C TYR A 720 -17.44 -6.42 -38.06
N ASN A 721 -17.83 -6.73 -39.30
CA ASN A 721 -18.75 -7.80 -39.68
C ASN A 721 -18.32 -9.21 -39.26
N LYS A 722 -17.02 -9.52 -39.12
CA LYS A 722 -16.58 -10.89 -38.73
C LYS A 722 -16.88 -11.20 -37.26
N ILE A 723 -16.72 -10.19 -36.39
CA ILE A 723 -17.08 -10.28 -34.96
C ILE A 723 -18.60 -10.38 -34.82
N LEU A 724 -19.35 -9.56 -35.58
CA LEU A 724 -20.80 -9.66 -35.63
C LEU A 724 -21.28 -11.02 -36.18
N GLU A 725 -20.62 -11.62 -37.16
CA GLU A 725 -20.99 -12.95 -37.70
C GLU A 725 -20.72 -14.10 -36.72
N GLU A 726 -19.63 -14.04 -35.94
CA GLU A 726 -19.33 -15.03 -34.90
C GLU A 726 -20.26 -14.88 -33.67
N ILE A 727 -20.66 -13.65 -33.33
CA ILE A 727 -21.70 -13.35 -32.33
C ILE A 727 -23.08 -13.80 -32.86
N ASP A 728 -23.46 -13.42 -34.08
CA ASP A 728 -24.75 -13.74 -34.70
C ASP A 728 -24.93 -15.26 -34.96
N ALA A 729 -23.85 -16.05 -34.91
CA ALA A 729 -23.88 -17.51 -34.96
C ALA A 729 -24.10 -18.19 -33.57
N GLN A 730 -23.86 -17.48 -32.46
CA GLN A 730 -23.91 -18.03 -31.10
C GLN A 730 -25.12 -17.56 -30.27
N PHE A 731 -25.80 -16.48 -30.66
CA PHE A 731 -26.89 -15.86 -29.88
C PHE A 731 -28.26 -15.90 -30.58
N ASP A 732 -29.37 -15.89 -29.81
CA ASP A 732 -30.74 -15.92 -30.34
C ASP A 732 -31.15 -14.55 -30.90
N ARG A 733 -31.45 -14.51 -32.21
CA ARG A 733 -31.78 -13.30 -32.99
C ARG A 733 -33.05 -12.54 -32.57
N SER A 734 -33.80 -13.02 -31.59
CA SER A 734 -35.03 -12.40 -31.08
C SER A 734 -34.85 -11.55 -29.81
N ARG A 735 -33.60 -11.34 -29.35
CA ARG A 735 -33.27 -10.75 -28.05
C ARG A 735 -32.27 -9.60 -28.15
N ASP A 736 -32.25 -8.75 -27.12
CA ASP A 736 -31.42 -7.54 -27.06
C ASP A 736 -30.05 -7.90 -26.47
N ILE A 737 -28.97 -7.54 -27.17
CA ILE A 737 -27.59 -7.96 -26.84
C ILE A 737 -26.77 -6.72 -26.48
N ARG A 738 -26.10 -6.74 -25.31
CA ARG A 738 -25.20 -5.65 -24.88
C ARG A 738 -23.84 -6.18 -24.46
N LEU A 739 -22.79 -5.50 -24.92
CA LEU A 739 -21.39 -5.87 -24.72
C LEU A 739 -20.77 -4.93 -23.68
N VAL A 740 -20.01 -5.49 -22.74
CA VAL A 740 -19.27 -4.74 -21.73
C VAL A 740 -17.80 -5.15 -21.82
N PHE A 741 -16.92 -4.16 -21.95
CA PHE A 741 -15.48 -4.33 -21.90
C PHE A 741 -14.97 -3.90 -20.53
N LEU A 742 -14.11 -4.71 -19.93
CA LEU A 742 -13.39 -4.38 -18.71
C LEU A 742 -11.91 -4.55 -19.01
N GLU A 743 -11.15 -3.47 -18.96
CA GLU A 743 -9.70 -3.46 -19.15
C GLU A 743 -9.07 -3.25 -17.78
N GLY A 744 -8.26 -4.21 -17.33
CA GLY A 744 -7.40 -4.07 -16.17
C GLY A 744 -5.97 -3.93 -16.66
N GLY A 745 -5.40 -2.74 -16.55
CA GLY A 745 -4.00 -2.50 -16.89
C GLY A 745 -3.08 -2.84 -15.72
N ASP A 746 -2.01 -3.58 -16.00
CA ASP A 746 -0.83 -3.67 -15.14
C ASP A 746 0.00 -2.38 -15.28
N SER A 747 0.54 -1.92 -14.15
CA SER A 747 1.56 -0.87 -13.95
C SER A 747 1.15 0.61 -14.01
N ASP A 748 1.42 1.30 -12.90
CA ASP A 748 1.74 2.72 -12.76
C ASP A 748 0.90 3.77 -13.52
N ILE A 749 -0.34 4.02 -13.07
CA ILE A 749 -0.96 5.37 -13.01
C ILE A 749 -2.05 5.33 -11.92
N LEU A 750 -2.04 6.30 -11.01
CA LEU A 750 -3.08 6.52 -10.00
C LEU A 750 -4.45 6.78 -10.66
N GLY A 751 -5.39 5.83 -10.55
CA GLY A 751 -6.83 6.05 -10.79
C GLY A 751 -7.56 4.90 -11.49
N ASP A 752 -8.51 4.26 -10.79
CA ASP A 752 -9.47 3.30 -11.37
C ASP A 752 -10.39 3.98 -12.39
N ASN A 753 -10.39 3.50 -13.62
CA ASN A 753 -10.87 4.24 -14.77
C ASN A 753 -11.52 3.28 -15.80
N VAL A 754 -12.77 3.54 -16.23
CA VAL A 754 -13.52 2.70 -17.21
C VAL A 754 -13.50 3.32 -18.61
N CYS A 755 -13.25 2.51 -19.64
CA CYS A 755 -13.16 2.95 -21.03
C CYS A 755 -14.17 2.20 -21.95
N GLY A 756 -15.25 2.89 -22.39
CA GLY A 756 -16.16 2.52 -23.50
C GLY A 756 -17.43 1.69 -23.18
N LEU A 757 -18.59 2.08 -23.76
CA LEU A 757 -19.89 1.35 -23.73
C LEU A 757 -20.61 1.45 -25.10
N GLY A 758 -21.24 0.36 -25.57
CA GLY A 758 -22.09 0.37 -26.78
C GLY A 758 -22.97 -0.88 -26.97
N GLY A 759 -24.13 -0.75 -27.63
CA GLY A 759 -25.02 -1.86 -28.01
C GLY A 759 -26.22 -1.48 -28.91
N THR A 760 -26.83 -2.46 -29.62
CA THR A 760 -28.02 -2.38 -30.51
C THR A 760 -28.73 -3.74 -30.67
N HIS A 761 -30.07 -3.81 -30.92
CA HIS A 761 -30.75 -4.26 -32.18
C HIS A 761 -32.33 -4.36 -32.09
N PRO A 762 -33.04 -4.97 -33.07
CA PRO A 762 -33.86 -4.38 -34.13
C PRO A 762 -35.34 -4.17 -33.76
N SER A 763 -35.80 -2.94 -33.70
CA SER A 763 -36.73 -2.50 -34.74
C SER A 763 -36.66 -0.99 -34.84
N GLY A 764 -35.56 -0.50 -35.41
CA GLY A 764 -35.35 0.89 -35.79
C GLY A 764 -35.19 1.85 -34.60
N GLY A 765 -33.96 2.26 -34.30
CA GLY A 765 -33.70 3.36 -33.37
C GLY A 765 -32.26 3.42 -32.89
N GLY A 766 -31.68 4.62 -32.98
CA GLY A 766 -30.33 5.10 -32.64
C GLY A 766 -29.42 4.26 -31.72
N THR A 767 -28.15 4.17 -32.13
CA THR A 767 -27.02 3.74 -31.28
C THR A 767 -26.52 4.92 -30.44
N ALA A 768 -26.40 4.76 -29.12
CA ALA A 768 -25.51 5.59 -28.32
C ALA A 768 -24.13 4.91 -28.27
N ILE A 769 -23.15 5.48 -28.97
CA ILE A 769 -21.74 5.10 -28.89
C ILE A 769 -21.05 6.21 -28.09
N LEU A 770 -20.45 5.89 -26.95
CA LEU A 770 -19.41 6.76 -26.39
C LEU A 770 -18.13 6.47 -27.19
N PRO A 771 -17.51 7.46 -27.87
CA PRO A 771 -16.24 7.23 -28.53
C PRO A 771 -15.18 6.89 -27.46
N ALA A 772 -14.34 5.91 -27.76
CA ALA A 772 -13.11 5.71 -27.00
C ALA A 772 -12.25 6.97 -27.20
N THR A 773 -12.11 7.75 -26.14
CA THR A 773 -11.15 8.84 -26.00
C THR A 773 -10.07 8.40 -25.03
N ASP A 774 -8.84 8.92 -25.16
CA ASP A 774 -7.66 8.60 -24.32
C ASP A 774 -7.81 8.90 -22.81
N ASN A 775 -8.99 9.35 -22.34
CA ASN A 775 -9.28 9.60 -20.93
C ASN A 775 -10.43 8.71 -20.46
N CYS A 776 -10.14 7.78 -19.54
CA CYS A 776 -11.14 6.98 -18.86
C CYS A 776 -11.83 7.78 -17.71
N PHE A 777 -13.05 7.39 -17.34
CA PHE A 777 -13.86 8.07 -16.30
C PHE A 777 -13.71 7.43 -14.92
N SER A 778 -13.78 8.25 -13.86
CA SER A 778 -13.79 7.82 -12.45
C SER A 778 -14.99 6.91 -12.13
N PHE A 779 -14.73 5.82 -11.41
CA PHE A 779 -15.68 4.80 -10.99
C PHE A 779 -17.01 5.34 -10.41
N ARG A 780 -16.96 6.46 -9.65
CA ARG A 780 -18.14 7.05 -9.01
C ARG A 780 -19.15 7.67 -9.98
N ILE A 781 -18.69 8.12 -11.15
CA ILE A 781 -19.53 8.73 -12.20
C ILE A 781 -20.31 7.63 -12.93
N VAL A 782 -19.67 6.49 -13.18
CA VAL A 782 -20.28 5.33 -13.83
C VAL A 782 -21.34 4.68 -12.95
N ALA A 783 -21.11 4.60 -11.63
CA ALA A 783 -22.10 4.11 -10.67
C ALA A 783 -23.34 5.03 -10.57
N HIS A 784 -23.15 6.35 -10.62
CA HIS A 784 -24.24 7.33 -10.63
C HIS A 784 -25.13 7.22 -11.88
N GLU A 785 -24.54 7.10 -13.06
CA GLU A 785 -25.27 6.92 -14.34
C GLU A 785 -25.96 5.53 -14.44
N LEU A 786 -25.34 4.47 -13.92
CA LEU A 786 -25.96 3.13 -13.84
C LEU A 786 -27.17 3.12 -12.89
N ALA A 787 -27.10 3.76 -11.73
CA ALA A 787 -28.21 3.84 -10.79
C ALA A 787 -29.45 4.55 -11.38
N HIS A 788 -29.23 5.60 -12.19
CA HIS A 788 -30.28 6.31 -12.92
C HIS A 788 -30.84 5.50 -14.11
N ALA A 789 -30.00 4.79 -14.87
CA ALA A 789 -30.43 3.92 -15.97
C ALA A 789 -31.25 2.70 -15.51
N PHE A 790 -31.09 2.27 -14.25
CA PHE A 790 -31.85 1.17 -13.63
C PHE A 790 -32.98 1.61 -12.68
N GLY A 791 -33.21 2.93 -12.50
CA GLY A 791 -34.37 3.47 -11.79
C GLY A 791 -34.38 3.30 -10.27
N LEU A 792 -33.22 3.38 -9.59
CA LEU A 792 -33.13 3.30 -8.13
C LEU A 792 -33.10 4.71 -7.49
N TYR A 793 -34.04 5.01 -6.59
CA TYR A 793 -34.20 6.32 -5.93
C TYR A 793 -33.38 6.40 -4.62
N HIS A 794 -32.69 7.52 -4.37
CA HIS A 794 -32.14 7.89 -3.05
C HIS A 794 -32.36 9.39 -2.77
N ASP A 795 -32.74 9.74 -1.55
CA ASP A 795 -32.88 11.11 -1.03
C ASP A 795 -31.57 11.51 -0.34
N PHE A 796 -30.86 12.50 -0.88
CA PHE A 796 -29.59 13.02 -0.34
C PHE A 796 -29.80 14.40 0.28
N SER A 797 -30.38 14.42 1.47
CA SER A 797 -30.57 15.64 2.26
C SER A 797 -29.88 15.55 3.63
N GLU A 798 -28.56 15.33 3.66
CA GLU A 798 -27.74 15.64 4.84
C GLU A 798 -26.47 16.46 4.50
N PRO A 799 -26.03 17.41 5.36
CA PRO A 799 -25.22 18.55 4.93
C PRO A 799 -23.70 18.41 5.15
N ASN A 800 -23.20 17.28 5.64
CA ASN A 800 -21.82 17.19 6.15
C ASN A 800 -20.81 16.47 5.23
N LEU A 801 -21.17 16.24 3.96
CA LEU A 801 -20.27 15.67 2.94
C LEU A 801 -20.46 16.41 1.60
N MET A 802 -20.03 17.66 1.49
CA MET A 802 -20.05 18.37 0.20
C MET A 802 -18.83 19.26 0.01
N ASP A 803 -18.05 18.98 -1.04
CA ASP A 803 -17.08 19.88 -1.68
C ASP A 803 -17.76 20.63 -2.85
N ASP A 804 -17.26 21.83 -3.16
CA ASP A 804 -17.98 22.91 -3.87
C ASP A 804 -18.43 22.59 -5.32
N GLY A 805 -17.94 21.51 -5.94
CA GLY A 805 -18.36 21.07 -7.28
C GLY A 805 -19.72 20.34 -7.34
N SER A 806 -20.21 19.83 -6.21
CA SER A 806 -21.42 18.99 -6.14
C SER A 806 -22.73 19.77 -5.93
N ARG A 807 -22.64 21.04 -5.53
CA ARG A 807 -23.79 21.92 -5.33
C ARG A 807 -24.45 22.39 -6.63
N TYR A 808 -23.68 22.47 -7.71
CA TYR A 808 -24.14 22.94 -9.03
C TYR A 808 -24.88 21.88 -9.87
N LEU A 809 -24.75 20.59 -9.54
CA LEU A 809 -25.39 19.48 -10.26
C LEU A 809 -26.76 19.09 -9.67
N ALA A 810 -27.05 19.46 -8.42
CA ALA A 810 -28.34 19.22 -7.79
C ALA A 810 -29.48 19.98 -8.50
N GLU A 811 -29.21 21.17 -9.06
CA GLU A 811 -30.21 21.99 -9.76
C GLU A 811 -30.59 21.43 -11.15
N LEU A 812 -29.71 20.63 -11.79
CA LEU A 812 -30.00 19.93 -13.05
C LEU A 812 -30.93 18.72 -12.85
N SER A 813 -30.89 18.08 -11.68
CA SER A 813 -31.70 16.88 -11.37
C SER A 813 -33.19 17.17 -11.22
N THR A 814 -33.54 18.40 -10.83
CA THR A 814 -34.93 18.83 -10.62
C THR A 814 -35.73 18.90 -11.93
N CYS A 815 -35.07 19.18 -13.07
CA CYS A 815 -35.74 19.32 -14.36
C CYS A 815 -36.07 17.96 -15.03
N ALA A 816 -35.20 16.96 -14.87
CA ALA A 816 -35.47 15.59 -15.34
C ALA A 816 -36.55 14.91 -14.49
N ALA A 817 -36.50 15.10 -13.16
CA ALA A 817 -37.47 14.50 -12.23
C ALA A 817 -38.89 15.10 -12.36
N GLU A 818 -39.03 16.41 -12.60
CA GLU A 818 -40.36 17.03 -12.82
C GLU A 818 -40.98 16.65 -14.18
N SER A 819 -40.16 16.31 -15.18
CA SER A 819 -40.64 15.86 -16.51
C SER A 819 -41.04 14.38 -16.54
N LEU A 820 -40.38 13.52 -15.75
CA LEU A 820 -40.68 12.09 -15.64
C LEU A 820 -41.85 11.77 -14.68
N ASN A 821 -42.30 12.73 -13.88
CA ASN A 821 -43.37 12.51 -12.90
C ASN A 821 -44.79 12.48 -13.51
N VAL A 822 -44.93 12.58 -14.84
CA VAL A 822 -46.22 12.58 -15.52
C VAL A 822 -46.15 11.78 -16.83
N HIS A 823 -45.90 10.47 -16.83
CA HIS A 823 -46.51 9.54 -17.82
C HIS A 823 -46.17 8.05 -17.58
N PRO A 824 -47.14 7.11 -17.73
CA PRO A 824 -46.89 5.67 -17.67
C PRO A 824 -46.41 5.15 -19.03
N PHE A 825 -45.10 5.05 -19.23
CA PHE A 825 -44.51 4.55 -20.49
C PHE A 825 -44.54 3.01 -20.63
N PHE A 826 -44.93 2.27 -19.58
CA PHE A 826 -45.05 0.81 -19.61
C PHE A 826 -46.51 0.39 -19.49
N ASN A 827 -47.30 0.60 -20.55
CA ASN A 827 -48.46 -0.20 -20.97
C ASN A 827 -49.50 0.68 -21.70
N THR A 828 -49.44 0.78 -23.02
CA THR A 828 -50.62 0.53 -23.89
C THR A 828 -50.22 0.46 -25.38
N PRO A 829 -50.92 -0.34 -26.20
CA PRO A 829 -50.60 -0.55 -27.60
C PRO A 829 -51.27 0.48 -28.53
N GLN A 830 -50.54 0.87 -29.59
CA GLN A 830 -50.95 1.48 -30.87
C GLN A 830 -52.23 2.35 -30.91
N GLY A 831 -52.04 3.64 -31.18
CA GLY A 831 -53.08 4.54 -31.71
C GLY A 831 -52.45 5.80 -32.32
N ASP A 832 -52.88 6.17 -33.52
CA ASP A 832 -52.36 7.24 -34.40
C ASP A 832 -52.13 8.60 -33.72
N LEU A 833 -50.98 9.25 -33.98
CA LEU A 833 -50.72 10.65 -33.63
C LEU A 833 -50.17 11.46 -34.82
N ALA A 834 -50.56 12.74 -34.82
CA ALA A 834 -50.63 13.66 -35.95
C ALA A 834 -49.27 14.26 -36.37
N SER A 835 -49.22 14.84 -37.58
CA SER A 835 -48.02 15.44 -38.18
C SER A 835 -47.45 16.62 -37.35
N THR A 836 -46.22 16.48 -36.88
CA THR A 836 -45.41 17.52 -36.23
C THR A 836 -45.13 18.71 -37.17
N THR A 837 -45.20 19.94 -36.65
CA THR A 837 -44.73 21.16 -37.36
C THR A 837 -43.76 21.94 -36.47
N ILE A 838 -42.60 22.35 -37.02
CA ILE A 838 -41.59 23.19 -36.35
C ILE A 838 -41.56 24.55 -37.07
N GLN A 839 -41.73 25.66 -36.34
CA GLN A 839 -41.58 27.01 -36.89
C GLN A 839 -40.34 27.71 -36.32
N GLN A 840 -39.52 28.24 -37.20
CA GLN A 840 -38.37 29.08 -36.85
C GLN A 840 -38.82 30.54 -36.73
N SER A 841 -38.49 31.19 -35.61
CA SER A 841 -38.57 32.66 -35.51
C SER A 841 -37.19 33.27 -35.82
N PRO A 842 -37.12 34.45 -36.48
CA PRO A 842 -35.84 35.10 -36.78
C PRO A 842 -35.10 35.47 -35.48
N PRO A 843 -33.75 35.48 -35.49
CA PRO A 843 -32.95 35.70 -34.29
C PRO A 843 -33.26 37.04 -33.64
N LEU A 844 -33.56 37.02 -32.35
CA LEU A 844 -33.64 38.20 -31.50
C LEU A 844 -32.21 38.57 -31.09
N GLU A 845 -31.78 39.78 -31.45
CA GLU A 845 -30.57 40.48 -31.01
C GLU A 845 -29.21 39.84 -31.40
N SER A 846 -28.43 40.57 -32.20
CA SER A 846 -27.08 40.21 -32.65
C SER A 846 -26.05 41.19 -32.10
N SER A 847 -26.02 41.35 -30.78
CA SER A 847 -24.97 42.07 -30.06
C SER A 847 -24.38 41.15 -29.01
N SER A 848 -23.05 41.03 -28.99
CA SER A 848 -22.23 40.00 -28.33
C SER A 848 -22.11 38.68 -29.12
N ASP A 849 -20.96 38.02 -29.00
CA ASP A 849 -20.51 36.82 -29.75
C ASP A 849 -21.36 35.55 -29.53
N THR A 850 -22.63 35.69 -29.14
CA THR A 850 -23.59 34.62 -28.90
C THR A 850 -24.84 34.80 -29.76
N ALA A 851 -25.12 33.82 -30.62
CA ALA A 851 -26.38 33.79 -31.38
C ALA A 851 -27.46 33.06 -30.56
N HIS A 852 -28.58 33.74 -30.30
CA HIS A 852 -29.74 33.16 -29.61
C HIS A 852 -30.68 32.50 -30.64
N PHE A 853 -30.99 31.22 -30.43
CA PHE A 853 -31.91 30.49 -31.30
C PHE A 853 -33.18 30.10 -30.54
N HIS A 854 -34.32 30.53 -31.07
CA HIS A 854 -35.64 30.25 -30.52
C HIS A 854 -36.41 29.29 -31.43
N PHE A 855 -36.81 28.13 -30.88
CA PHE A 855 -37.60 27.13 -31.60
C PHE A 855 -38.91 26.85 -30.85
N GLU A 856 -40.03 26.91 -31.57
CA GLU A 856 -41.32 26.40 -31.09
C GLU A 856 -41.56 25.01 -31.69
N VAL A 857 -41.78 24.02 -30.82
CA VAL A 857 -42.12 22.65 -31.21
C VAL A 857 -43.51 22.32 -30.66
N THR A 858 -44.42 21.95 -31.56
CA THR A 858 -45.76 21.47 -31.21
C THR A 858 -45.85 19.97 -31.48
N ASP A 859 -45.75 19.18 -30.41
CA ASP A 859 -46.03 17.74 -30.41
C ASP A 859 -46.46 17.31 -28.99
N PRO A 860 -47.60 16.61 -28.81
CA PRO A 860 -48.03 16.13 -27.49
C PRO A 860 -47.06 15.15 -26.81
N ASP A 861 -46.15 14.48 -27.54
CA ASP A 861 -45.29 13.42 -26.99
C ASP A 861 -43.83 13.86 -26.68
N GLY A 862 -43.45 15.09 -27.05
CA GLY A 862 -42.35 15.84 -26.40
C GLY A 862 -40.91 15.29 -26.46
N LEU A 863 -40.49 14.46 -27.42
CA LEU A 863 -39.11 13.94 -27.51
C LEU A 863 -38.41 14.29 -28.84
N TYR A 864 -37.32 15.07 -28.76
CA TYR A 864 -36.46 15.46 -29.90
C TYR A 864 -34.98 15.57 -29.45
N GLN A 865 -34.04 15.32 -30.36
CA GLN A 865 -32.60 15.46 -30.13
C GLN A 865 -32.00 16.54 -31.05
N ALA A 866 -31.20 17.47 -30.52
CA ALA A 866 -30.51 18.50 -31.30
C ALA A 866 -29.01 18.20 -31.39
N GLN A 867 -28.40 18.37 -32.58
CA GLN A 867 -27.00 18.09 -32.84
C GLN A 867 -26.34 19.22 -33.66
N LEU A 868 -25.21 19.75 -33.19
CA LEU A 868 -24.40 20.75 -33.91
C LEU A 868 -23.28 20.04 -34.70
N ILE A 869 -23.02 20.48 -35.93
CA ILE A 869 -22.01 19.91 -36.84
C ILE A 869 -21.10 21.00 -37.44
N THR A 870 -19.80 20.73 -37.52
CA THR A 870 -18.83 21.57 -38.26
C THR A 870 -18.77 21.08 -39.70
N LEU A 871 -18.97 21.99 -40.67
CA LEU A 871 -19.12 21.60 -42.08
C LEU A 871 -17.80 21.65 -42.88
N SER A 872 -16.66 21.95 -42.24
CA SER A 872 -15.40 22.25 -42.94
C SER A 872 -14.19 21.39 -42.57
N THR A 873 -14.26 20.46 -41.60
CA THR A 873 -13.22 19.45 -41.34
C THR A 873 -13.86 18.11 -40.91
N PRO A 874 -13.59 16.96 -41.57
CA PRO A 874 -14.28 15.68 -41.28
C PRO A 874 -13.75 14.88 -40.08
N GLN A 875 -13.06 15.49 -39.13
CA GLN A 875 -12.51 14.82 -37.95
C GLN A 875 -12.58 15.81 -36.78
N ASP A 876 -13.16 15.36 -35.67
CA ASP A 876 -13.32 16.02 -34.35
C ASP A 876 -14.52 16.98 -34.13
N PRO A 877 -15.47 16.62 -33.24
CA PRO A 877 -16.39 17.57 -32.63
C PRO A 877 -15.69 18.37 -31.52
N ILE A 878 -15.85 19.70 -31.52
CA ILE A 878 -15.38 20.57 -30.44
C ILE A 878 -16.36 20.46 -29.25
N GLN A 879 -15.85 20.22 -28.04
CA GLN A 879 -16.64 20.17 -26.79
C GLN A 879 -16.81 21.57 -26.17
N GLY A 880 -18.01 21.85 -25.65
CA GLY A 880 -18.30 22.97 -24.73
C GLY A 880 -19.55 23.77 -25.06
N TYR A 881 -20.75 23.32 -24.66
CA TYR A 881 -21.97 24.16 -24.69
C TYR A 881 -22.91 23.87 -23.51
N LYS A 882 -23.61 24.91 -23.04
CA LYS A 882 -24.48 24.93 -21.86
C LYS A 882 -25.95 25.05 -22.26
N MET A 883 -26.81 24.10 -21.88
CA MET A 883 -28.26 24.28 -21.96
C MET A 883 -28.71 25.08 -20.74
N LEU A 884 -29.28 26.27 -20.92
CA LEU A 884 -29.59 27.15 -19.79
C LEU A 884 -31.03 27.04 -19.27
N GLY A 885 -31.98 26.48 -20.04
CA GLY A 885 -33.31 26.20 -19.53
C GLY A 885 -34.33 25.74 -20.57
N CYS A 886 -35.36 25.06 -20.08
CA CYS A 886 -36.54 24.65 -20.85
C CYS A 886 -37.77 25.21 -20.13
N LYS A 887 -38.66 25.91 -20.84
CA LYS A 887 -39.86 26.50 -20.22
C LYS A 887 -41.10 26.06 -20.98
N ARG A 888 -42.00 25.37 -20.28
CA ARG A 888 -43.33 25.02 -20.78
C ARG A 888 -44.21 26.25 -20.69
N LEU A 889 -44.73 26.73 -21.83
CA LEU A 889 -45.53 27.95 -21.85
C LEU A 889 -47.01 27.67 -21.55
N ASP A 890 -47.56 26.53 -22.01
CA ASP A 890 -48.85 25.96 -21.59
C ASP A 890 -49.09 24.56 -22.22
N GLY A 891 -49.66 23.61 -21.45
CA GLY A 891 -50.37 22.38 -21.89
C GLY A 891 -49.79 21.50 -23.01
N GLU A 892 -49.74 22.01 -24.24
CA GLU A 892 -49.35 21.29 -25.47
C GLU A 892 -48.22 21.99 -26.25
N ARG A 893 -47.56 23.02 -25.67
CA ARG A 893 -46.44 23.75 -26.30
C ARG A 893 -45.24 23.85 -25.37
N ALA A 894 -44.06 23.50 -25.90
CA ALA A 894 -42.78 23.66 -25.22
C ALA A 894 -41.82 24.51 -26.06
N THR A 895 -41.13 25.44 -25.40
CA THR A 895 -40.03 26.22 -26.00
C THR A 895 -38.71 25.75 -25.42
N VAL A 896 -37.76 25.43 -26.31
CA VAL A 896 -36.40 25.03 -25.94
C VAL A 896 -35.46 26.14 -26.40
N GLU A 897 -34.68 26.68 -25.47
CA GLU A 897 -33.76 27.78 -25.72
C GLU A 897 -32.30 27.30 -25.61
N PHE A 898 -31.51 27.59 -26.64
CA PHE A 898 -30.08 27.26 -26.69
C PHE A 898 -29.25 28.54 -26.72
N ILE A 899 -28.27 28.62 -25.82
CA ILE A 899 -27.27 29.69 -25.81
C ILE A 899 -25.89 29.03 -25.85
N PRO A 900 -25.08 29.25 -26.91
CA PRO A 900 -23.73 28.73 -26.93
C PRO A 900 -22.87 29.50 -25.91
N SER A 901 -22.27 28.83 -24.94
CA SER A 901 -21.30 29.43 -24.03
C SER A 901 -19.92 29.44 -24.70
N GLU A 902 -19.38 30.63 -24.94
CA GLU A 902 -18.02 30.89 -25.45
C GLU A 902 -17.71 30.28 -26.83
N LEU A 903 -18.13 30.97 -27.89
CA LEU A 903 -17.55 30.77 -29.21
C LEU A 903 -16.24 31.58 -29.31
N ILE A 904 -15.10 30.94 -29.06
CA ILE A 904 -13.84 31.45 -29.63
C ILE A 904 -13.94 31.21 -31.14
N ALA A 905 -14.30 32.25 -31.89
CA ALA A 905 -14.43 32.18 -33.34
C ALA A 905 -13.07 31.83 -33.97
N VAL A 906 -12.90 30.59 -34.40
CA VAL A 906 -11.76 30.17 -35.22
C VAL A 906 -11.97 30.74 -36.64
N PRO A 907 -11.06 31.60 -37.15
CA PRO A 907 -11.23 32.21 -38.46
C PRO A 907 -11.34 31.14 -39.57
N GLY A 908 -12.39 31.21 -40.39
CA GLY A 908 -12.60 30.33 -41.54
C GLY A 908 -13.47 29.08 -41.30
N VAL A 909 -13.95 28.83 -40.08
CA VAL A 909 -14.82 27.68 -39.79
C VAL A 909 -16.29 28.01 -40.05
N SER A 910 -16.99 27.11 -40.76
CA SER A 910 -18.44 27.18 -40.97
C SER A 910 -19.17 26.17 -40.09
N ILE A 911 -20.18 26.63 -39.36
CA ILE A 911 -20.90 25.84 -38.35
C ILE A 911 -22.35 25.66 -38.80
N GLY A 912 -22.92 24.47 -38.58
CA GLY A 912 -24.35 24.21 -38.76
C GLY A 912 -25.02 23.47 -37.61
N LEU A 913 -26.33 23.62 -37.46
CA LEU A 913 -27.17 22.96 -36.45
C LEU A 913 -28.22 22.09 -37.14
N GLN A 914 -28.39 20.85 -36.67
CA GLN A 914 -29.42 19.90 -37.10
C GLN A 914 -30.32 19.47 -35.93
N ILE A 915 -31.62 19.31 -36.17
CA ILE A 915 -32.56 18.72 -35.20
C ILE A 915 -33.07 17.39 -35.75
N ILE A 916 -33.05 16.35 -34.92
CA ILE A 916 -33.35 14.96 -35.26
C ILE A 916 -34.52 14.48 -34.40
N ASP A 917 -35.52 13.87 -35.05
CA ASP A 917 -36.65 13.25 -34.33
C ASP A 917 -36.27 11.89 -33.70
N VAL A 918 -37.16 11.34 -32.88
CA VAL A 918 -36.97 10.02 -32.20
C VAL A 918 -36.81 8.83 -33.15
N HIS A 919 -37.07 9.00 -34.44
CA HIS A 919 -36.87 7.99 -35.47
C HIS A 919 -35.56 8.18 -36.26
N GLY A 920 -34.76 9.21 -35.92
CA GLY A 920 -33.48 9.51 -36.56
C GLY A 920 -33.58 10.40 -37.80
N ASN A 921 -34.74 11.02 -38.09
CA ASN A 921 -34.89 11.90 -39.25
C ASN A 921 -34.47 13.34 -38.91
N VAL A 922 -33.59 13.91 -39.72
CA VAL A 922 -33.20 15.34 -39.61
C VAL A 922 -34.36 16.20 -40.11
N THR A 923 -34.96 16.99 -39.22
CA THR A 923 -36.15 17.80 -39.49
C THR A 923 -35.84 19.27 -39.80
N LEU A 924 -34.68 19.81 -39.39
CA LEU A 924 -34.24 21.16 -39.77
C LEU A 924 -32.70 21.28 -39.78
N GLN A 925 -32.15 22.11 -40.67
CA GLN A 925 -30.70 22.40 -40.74
C GLN A 925 -30.42 23.91 -40.94
N TRP A 926 -29.55 24.49 -40.10
CA TRP A 926 -29.07 25.89 -40.19
C TRP A 926 -27.55 25.96 -40.37
N GLN A 927 -26.99 27.01 -40.99
CA GLN A 927 -25.54 27.20 -41.22
C GLN A 927 -25.10 28.68 -41.19
N LYS A 928 -23.91 28.98 -40.63
CA LYS A 928 -23.24 30.31 -40.67
C LYS A 928 -21.73 30.19 -40.93
N ASN A 929 -21.18 31.10 -41.75
CA ASN A 929 -19.76 31.18 -42.11
C ASN A 929 -19.10 32.36 -41.35
N GLY A 930 -17.83 32.21 -40.90
CA GLY A 930 -17.14 33.07 -39.91
C GLY A 930 -17.03 34.59 -40.15
N ILE A 931 -16.76 35.36 -39.08
CA ILE A 931 -16.72 36.85 -38.99
C ILE A 931 -15.28 37.35 -38.72
N ASP A 932 -14.83 38.42 -39.40
CA ASP A 932 -13.53 39.11 -39.21
C ASP A 932 -13.58 40.10 -38.01
N SER A 933 -12.60 40.05 -37.10
CA SER A 933 -12.69 40.55 -35.72
C SER A 933 -12.19 41.97 -35.40
N LEU A 934 -11.89 42.85 -36.37
CA LEU A 934 -11.28 44.17 -36.08
C LEU A 934 -12.15 45.42 -36.34
N ARG A 935 -13.45 45.25 -36.64
CA ARG A 935 -14.33 46.39 -36.98
C ARG A 935 -14.94 47.14 -35.80
N HIS A 936 -15.00 46.56 -34.59
CA HIS A 936 -15.80 47.14 -33.51
C HIS A 936 -15.09 48.26 -32.71
N LEU A 937 -13.77 48.41 -32.84
CA LEU A 937 -12.98 49.41 -32.12
C LEU A 937 -12.79 50.74 -32.89
N ASP A 938 -13.19 50.78 -34.16
CA ASP A 938 -13.15 51.97 -35.02
C ASP A 938 -14.49 52.71 -34.93
N VAL A 939 -14.69 53.45 -33.84
CA VAL A 939 -15.97 54.12 -33.52
C VAL A 939 -16.30 55.29 -34.44
N ASN A 940 -15.31 55.81 -35.18
CA ASN A 940 -15.54 56.85 -36.18
C ASN A 940 -15.76 56.29 -37.61
N GLU A 941 -15.60 54.97 -37.79
CA GLU A 941 -15.77 54.20 -39.02
C GLU A 941 -14.88 54.65 -40.20
N ASP A 942 -13.72 55.27 -39.95
CA ASP A 942 -12.76 55.68 -40.99
C ASP A 942 -11.84 54.55 -41.48
N GLY A 943 -11.94 53.39 -40.84
CA GLY A 943 -11.21 52.16 -41.12
C GLY A 943 -9.94 52.00 -40.29
N VAL A 944 -9.61 52.92 -39.37
CA VAL A 944 -8.34 52.89 -38.60
C VAL A 944 -8.54 53.34 -37.15
N VAL A 945 -8.34 52.44 -36.19
CA VAL A 945 -8.36 52.76 -34.75
C VAL A 945 -7.17 53.66 -34.38
N ASN A 946 -7.43 54.93 -34.08
CA ASN A 946 -6.39 55.92 -33.79
C ASN A 946 -6.85 56.97 -32.75
N ILE A 947 -6.02 58.00 -32.50
CA ILE A 947 -6.28 58.96 -31.41
C ILE A 947 -7.56 59.77 -31.62
N LEU A 948 -8.08 59.82 -32.85
CA LEU A 948 -9.35 60.46 -33.16
C LEU A 948 -10.54 59.67 -32.59
N ASP A 949 -10.47 58.34 -32.55
CA ASP A 949 -11.47 57.46 -31.91
C ASP A 949 -11.47 57.67 -30.39
N LEU A 950 -10.27 57.73 -29.81
CA LEU A 950 -10.08 57.99 -28.38
C LEU A 950 -10.66 59.36 -27.98
N VAL A 951 -10.45 60.38 -28.81
CA VAL A 951 -11.00 61.73 -28.59
C VAL A 951 -12.53 61.73 -28.71
N LEU A 952 -13.10 60.91 -29.59
CA LEU A 952 -14.55 60.81 -29.75
C LEU A 952 -15.21 60.24 -28.48
N VAL A 953 -14.67 59.17 -27.91
CA VAL A 953 -15.12 58.62 -26.61
C VAL A 953 -14.87 59.61 -25.48
N ALA A 954 -13.69 60.24 -25.42
CA ALA A 954 -13.36 61.21 -24.38
C ALA A 954 -14.31 62.42 -24.37
N SER A 955 -14.78 62.85 -25.55
CA SER A 955 -15.68 63.98 -25.69
C SER A 955 -17.10 63.72 -25.18
N GLN A 956 -17.45 62.44 -24.96
CA GLN A 956 -18.78 62.02 -24.53
C GLN A 956 -18.80 61.37 -23.14
N ILE A 957 -17.68 61.40 -22.40
CA ILE A 957 -17.61 60.89 -21.01
C ILE A 957 -18.69 61.54 -20.13
N GLY A 958 -19.43 60.70 -19.41
CA GLY A 958 -20.49 61.10 -18.50
C GLY A 958 -21.87 61.24 -19.15
N GLN A 959 -21.99 60.93 -20.44
CA GLN A 959 -23.30 60.69 -21.08
C GLN A 959 -23.74 59.24 -20.85
N SER A 960 -25.05 59.01 -20.78
CA SER A 960 -25.66 57.71 -20.50
C SER A 960 -26.68 57.34 -21.58
N GLY A 961 -26.60 56.11 -22.08
CA GLY A 961 -27.45 55.56 -23.15
C GLY A 961 -26.62 54.87 -24.24
N GLU A 962 -27.21 53.87 -24.91
CA GLU A 962 -26.57 53.11 -25.99
C GLU A 962 -26.20 54.04 -27.16
N THR A 963 -24.92 54.32 -27.29
CA THR A 963 -24.34 55.02 -28.43
C THR A 963 -23.22 54.17 -28.98
N GLY A 964 -22.86 54.32 -30.26
CA GLY A 964 -21.73 53.58 -30.87
C GLY A 964 -20.34 53.89 -30.28
N VAL A 965 -20.30 54.58 -29.13
CA VAL A 965 -19.13 55.09 -28.42
C VAL A 965 -19.03 54.48 -27.00
N ASP A 966 -20.08 53.78 -26.55
CA ASP A 966 -20.10 52.92 -25.35
C ASP A 966 -19.72 51.50 -25.79
N LEU A 967 -18.50 51.08 -25.47
CA LEU A 967 -17.85 49.92 -26.08
C LEU A 967 -18.01 48.65 -25.24
N ASN A 968 -18.12 48.79 -23.92
CA ASN A 968 -18.43 47.67 -23.06
C ASN A 968 -19.95 47.45 -22.91
N ALA A 969 -20.76 48.34 -23.49
CA ALA A 969 -22.22 48.32 -23.46
C ALA A 969 -22.79 48.32 -22.03
N ASP A 970 -22.08 48.94 -21.08
CA ASP A 970 -22.54 49.08 -19.70
C ASP A 970 -23.56 50.21 -19.51
N GLY A 971 -23.83 50.97 -20.58
CA GLY A 971 -24.80 52.04 -20.66
C GLY A 971 -24.25 53.41 -20.23
N VAL A 972 -22.97 53.51 -19.86
CA VAL A 972 -22.34 54.73 -19.33
C VAL A 972 -20.93 54.92 -19.92
N ILE A 973 -20.79 55.94 -20.77
CA ILE A 973 -19.49 56.26 -21.38
C ILE A 973 -18.53 56.76 -20.29
N ASN A 974 -17.54 55.93 -19.96
CA ASN A 974 -16.63 56.16 -18.85
C ASN A 974 -15.18 55.82 -19.20
N ILE A 975 -14.30 55.79 -18.19
CA ILE A 975 -12.87 55.60 -18.44
C ILE A 975 -12.55 54.19 -18.95
N GLN A 976 -13.43 53.21 -18.72
CA GLN A 976 -13.28 51.84 -19.20
C GLN A 976 -13.44 51.76 -20.73
N ASP A 977 -14.37 52.51 -21.33
CA ASP A 977 -14.52 52.62 -22.78
C ASP A 977 -13.28 53.24 -23.45
N LEU A 978 -12.69 54.22 -22.79
CA LEU A 978 -11.43 54.83 -23.22
C LEU A 978 -10.26 53.85 -23.19
N VAL A 979 -10.21 53.00 -22.17
CA VAL A 979 -9.19 51.95 -22.05
C VAL A 979 -9.36 50.90 -23.15
N LEU A 980 -10.59 50.58 -23.55
CA LEU A 980 -10.86 49.65 -24.66
C LEU A 980 -10.34 50.18 -26.00
N ILE A 981 -10.59 51.44 -26.35
CA ILE A 981 -9.98 52.02 -27.58
C ILE A 981 -8.46 52.11 -27.45
N ALA A 982 -7.94 52.56 -26.31
CA ALA A 982 -6.49 52.65 -26.10
C ALA A 982 -5.79 51.29 -26.27
N SER A 983 -6.43 50.20 -25.84
CA SER A 983 -5.90 48.84 -26.01
C SER A 983 -5.83 48.39 -27.47
N GLY A 984 -6.73 48.88 -28.34
CA GLY A 984 -6.68 48.64 -29.78
C GLY A 984 -5.72 49.57 -30.55
N MET A 985 -5.35 50.72 -29.97
CA MET A 985 -4.41 51.66 -30.60
C MET A 985 -2.96 51.19 -30.53
N ASP A 986 -2.58 50.45 -29.48
CA ASP A 986 -1.23 49.86 -29.35
C ASP A 986 -0.95 48.78 -30.42
N GLU A 987 -1.97 48.23 -31.08
CA GLU A 987 -1.79 47.27 -32.18
C GLU A 987 -1.49 47.94 -33.55
N VAL A 988 -1.51 49.28 -33.69
CA VAL A 988 -1.48 49.96 -35.02
C VAL A 988 -0.33 50.98 -35.26
N SER A 989 0.46 51.41 -34.26
CA SER A 989 1.72 52.16 -34.51
C SER A 989 2.96 51.29 -34.30
N ALA A 990 3.22 50.37 -35.25
CA ALA A 990 4.15 49.23 -35.13
C ALA A 990 5.53 49.58 -34.57
N PRO A 991 6.14 48.80 -33.65
CA PRO A 991 5.76 47.52 -33.02
C PRO A 991 4.95 47.65 -31.73
#